data_AF-A0A9P0KTJ3-F1
#
_entry.id   AF-A0A9P0KTJ3-F1
#
_cell.length_a   1.000
_cell.length_b   1.000
_cell.length_c   1.000
_cell.angle_alpha   90.00
_cell.angle_beta   90.00
_cell.angle_gamma   90.00
#
_symmetry.space_group_name_H-M   'P 1'
#
loop_
_entity.id
_entity.type
_entity.pdbx_description
1 polymer ?
#
loop_
_entity_poly.entity_id
_entity_poly.type
_entity_poly.pdbx_seq_one_letter_code
_entity_poly.pdbx_strand_id
1 'polypeptide(L)'
;MFFFLQNKLKSTNEENTLPILPVPILHLNSLKVLVGPTRPLSTPGKVHALGINFNSIDDTATESKWQKLEEMLIQEAQDSLPIVFKPSITLYTVKKLDKNKPIAIVNETIQIMFKLSNSLQTLLHLKDTYLLWSFSNKEETISNETQDESLNSFVKTYMTKTYMIDGNSYQHVILTAIPLQTGTITIKGVCYTLTGSSGTNESSSIKGKQVIEIPPSKSEKVLVNGEVASKGLEITVVPPAPCLQVTFSEINLDFLSDEVQKVTIDFQNTSSVPLNNIYMATSVPRLLCNCEIKETPVNYESINTPALKEKIMRKNHLMRVPLPDGVLEPGQLCTFNVWIKAPNTKGTTDIDLLIYYENCNKKGNPKYRLIRHSWTLSLQESLAVDVSTQASYNSKTVEELALAMKITNLNKPHNSLSTEVMLLNVGLLSKNWTLTKDIVTPKYINLLSQESAHILLKAKRVVRSTSEYSNIPLSTDKKSIQSLMNTYLAFARKVEKPHITMFDDLDSFSFKENKDGVLILQWQAIVNEATKKRVVNGQCHIPIEVTRKEEDVIQMERILSDTVIDINNKAISEDDTNQNAQKQVSFNVAHPAMVKHNFTKDKLCIVPVKLLLHSITDNNVLSVAINTTDPSKKPATINKSNLSSPCASSTFSWLGNGKVLKVLHPLMTDTVNLAVVLTRPGTFDLGAHIQVLCRKYDQSEPYILQSCQIHSSLIVVDHS
;
A
#
# COMPACT_ATOMS: atom_id res chain seq x y z
N MET A 1 -8.82 -26.75 -57.43
CA MET A 1 -9.61 -25.84 -56.56
C MET A 1 -9.48 -24.38 -56.99
N PHE A 2 -8.27 -23.81 -57.03
CA PHE A 2 -8.02 -22.42 -57.46
C PHE A 2 -8.59 -22.08 -58.86
N PHE A 3 -8.36 -22.93 -59.85
CA PHE A 3 -8.92 -22.75 -61.21
C PHE A 3 -10.46 -22.74 -61.24
N PHE A 4 -11.11 -23.54 -60.39
CA PHE A 4 -12.57 -23.60 -60.32
C PHE A 4 -13.17 -22.37 -59.60
N LEU A 5 -12.53 -21.92 -58.53
CA LEU A 5 -12.85 -20.66 -57.85
C LEU A 5 -12.67 -19.46 -58.77
N GLN A 6 -11.57 -19.41 -59.52
CA GLN A 6 -11.26 -18.33 -60.45
C GLN A 6 -12.30 -18.25 -61.59
N ASN A 7 -12.73 -19.40 -62.14
CA ASN A 7 -13.77 -19.43 -63.17
C ASN A 7 -15.16 -19.07 -62.62
N LYS A 8 -15.51 -19.50 -61.41
CA LYS A 8 -16.80 -19.20 -60.76
C LYS A 8 -16.92 -17.75 -60.31
N LEU A 9 -15.81 -17.11 -59.92
CA LEU A 9 -15.77 -15.70 -59.56
C LEU A 9 -15.75 -14.78 -60.78
N LYS A 10 -15.15 -15.21 -61.90
CA LYS A 10 -15.19 -14.47 -63.18
C LYS A 10 -16.60 -14.40 -63.79
N SER A 11 -17.49 -15.36 -63.50
CA SER A 11 -18.86 -15.35 -64.00
C SER A 11 -19.83 -14.43 -63.24
N THR A 12 -19.42 -13.87 -62.09
CA THR A 12 -20.28 -13.06 -61.21
C THR A 12 -19.81 -11.61 -61.02
N ASN A 13 -18.69 -11.22 -61.62
CA ASN A 13 -18.14 -9.87 -61.47
C ASN A 13 -18.71 -8.93 -62.54
N GLU A 14 -19.85 -8.32 -62.24
CA GLU A 14 -20.15 -6.97 -62.74
C GLU A 14 -19.51 -5.97 -61.76
N GLU A 15 -18.73 -5.03 -62.31
CA GLU A 15 -17.92 -4.00 -61.63
C GLU A 15 -16.60 -4.45 -60.96
N ASN A 16 -15.64 -3.51 -60.97
CA ASN A 16 -14.21 -3.58 -60.61
C ASN A 16 -13.89 -3.93 -59.14
N THR A 17 -14.73 -4.75 -58.48
CA THR A 17 -14.66 -5.03 -57.05
C THR A 17 -13.89 -6.32 -56.72
N LEU A 18 -13.13 -6.29 -55.63
CA LEU A 18 -12.38 -7.46 -55.14
C LEU A 18 -13.36 -8.56 -54.67
N PRO A 19 -13.21 -9.82 -55.14
CA PRO A 19 -14.12 -10.89 -54.78
C PRO A 19 -13.98 -11.30 -53.30
N ILE A 20 -15.10 -11.67 -52.67
CA ILE A 20 -15.10 -12.28 -51.34
C ILE A 20 -14.72 -13.76 -51.49
N LEU A 21 -13.64 -14.16 -50.83
CA LEU A 21 -13.17 -15.55 -50.89
C LEU A 21 -13.82 -16.39 -49.78
N PRO A 22 -14.02 -17.70 -49.98
CA PRO A 22 -14.59 -18.56 -48.93
C PRO A 22 -13.61 -18.88 -47.79
N VAL A 23 -12.30 -18.69 -48.02
CA VAL A 23 -11.25 -18.98 -47.05
C VAL A 23 -10.11 -17.94 -47.11
N PRO A 24 -9.40 -17.70 -45.99
CA PRO A 24 -9.75 -18.08 -44.62
C PRO A 24 -11.01 -17.34 -44.12
N ILE A 25 -11.71 -17.94 -43.18
CA ILE A 25 -12.94 -17.38 -42.60
C ILE A 25 -12.56 -16.38 -41.50
N LEU A 26 -13.07 -15.15 -41.60
CA LEU A 26 -12.89 -14.12 -40.57
C LEU A 26 -13.92 -14.31 -39.44
N HIS A 27 -13.45 -14.41 -38.20
CA HIS A 27 -14.33 -14.50 -37.03
C HIS A 27 -14.55 -13.13 -36.39
N LEU A 28 -15.67 -12.47 -36.71
CA LEU A 28 -15.99 -11.13 -36.20
C LEU A 28 -15.98 -11.03 -34.68
N ASN A 29 -16.47 -12.03 -33.96
CA ASN A 29 -16.48 -12.04 -32.49
C ASN A 29 -15.09 -11.92 -31.84
N SER A 30 -14.01 -12.20 -32.59
CA SER A 30 -12.64 -12.05 -32.12
C SER A 30 -12.03 -10.67 -32.41
N LEU A 31 -12.77 -9.80 -33.10
CA LEU A 31 -12.32 -8.46 -33.49
C LEU A 31 -12.06 -7.61 -32.24
N LYS A 32 -10.83 -7.11 -32.16
CA LYS A 32 -10.42 -6.09 -31.19
C LYS A 32 -9.75 -4.93 -31.91
N VAL A 33 -10.08 -3.71 -31.51
CA VAL A 33 -9.49 -2.47 -32.04
C VAL A 33 -8.79 -1.77 -30.89
N LEU A 34 -7.48 -1.56 -31.02
CA LEU A 34 -6.66 -0.82 -30.06
C LEU A 34 -6.28 0.52 -30.68
N VAL A 35 -6.65 1.61 -30.02
CA VAL A 35 -6.29 2.97 -30.42
C VAL A 35 -5.27 3.55 -29.43
N GLY A 36 -4.19 4.12 -29.95
CA GLY A 36 -3.18 4.80 -29.14
C GLY A 36 -1.78 4.77 -29.75
N PRO A 37 -0.81 5.37 -29.06
CA PRO A 37 0.58 5.37 -29.49
C PRO A 37 1.15 3.94 -29.44
N THR A 38 2.06 3.65 -30.36
CA THR A 38 2.88 2.43 -30.27
C THR A 38 3.72 2.44 -29.02
N ARG A 39 3.92 1.26 -28.45
CA ARG A 39 4.87 1.12 -27.35
C ARG A 39 6.27 1.52 -27.80
N PRO A 40 7.00 2.30 -26.98
CA PRO A 40 8.40 2.58 -27.22
C PRO A 40 9.24 1.29 -27.21
N LEU A 41 10.37 1.35 -27.90
CA LEU A 41 11.36 0.26 -27.92
C LEU A 41 12.00 0.11 -26.54
N SER A 42 12.23 -1.14 -26.14
CA SER A 42 12.88 -1.48 -24.87
C SER A 42 14.23 -0.78 -24.73
N THR A 43 14.40 -0.04 -23.64
CA THR A 43 15.68 0.58 -23.28
C THR A 43 16.30 -0.18 -22.11
N PRO A 44 17.58 -0.60 -22.17
CA PRO A 44 18.23 -1.30 -21.06
C PRO A 44 18.14 -0.52 -19.74
N GLY A 45 17.80 -1.18 -18.64
CA GLY A 45 17.67 -0.57 -17.31
C GLY A 45 16.41 0.28 -17.09
N LYS A 46 15.51 0.35 -18.09
CA LYS A 46 14.22 1.05 -17.97
C LYS A 46 13.06 0.13 -18.37
N VAL A 47 11.98 0.22 -17.61
CA VAL A 47 10.73 -0.51 -17.88
C VAL A 47 9.69 0.49 -18.36
N HIS A 48 9.17 0.30 -19.57
CA HIS A 48 8.08 1.14 -20.08
C HIS A 48 6.76 0.77 -19.41
N ALA A 49 5.88 1.76 -19.21
CA ALA A 49 4.54 1.48 -18.73
C ALA A 49 3.82 0.46 -19.64
N LEU A 50 3.20 -0.55 -19.02
CA LEU A 50 2.57 -1.65 -19.75
C LEU A 50 1.47 -1.15 -20.71
N GLY A 51 0.69 -0.16 -20.30
CA GLY A 51 -0.49 0.29 -21.03
C GLY A 51 -1.52 -0.83 -21.23
N ILE A 52 -2.44 -0.63 -22.16
CA ILE A 52 -3.45 -1.62 -22.54
C ILE A 52 -2.99 -2.32 -23.82
N ASN A 53 -3.23 -3.63 -23.93
CA ASN A 53 -2.89 -4.44 -25.10
C ASN A 53 -3.95 -5.52 -25.37
N PHE A 54 -3.80 -6.26 -26.48
CA PHE A 54 -4.76 -7.29 -26.87
C PHE A 54 -4.91 -8.47 -25.89
N ASN A 55 -3.91 -8.69 -25.03
CA ASN A 55 -3.89 -9.71 -23.98
C ASN A 55 -4.38 -9.18 -22.63
N SER A 56 -4.72 -7.89 -22.52
CA SER A 56 -5.32 -7.34 -21.30
C SER A 56 -6.61 -8.10 -20.95
N ILE A 57 -6.72 -8.52 -19.70
CA ILE A 57 -7.85 -9.29 -19.17
C ILE A 57 -9.04 -8.34 -19.03
N ASP A 58 -10.18 -8.71 -19.63
CA ASP A 58 -11.47 -8.01 -19.52
C ASP A 58 -12.35 -8.71 -18.46
N ASP A 59 -11.88 -8.85 -17.22
CA ASP A 59 -12.73 -9.28 -16.11
C ASP A 59 -13.41 -8.07 -15.44
N THR A 60 -14.62 -8.31 -14.92
CA THR A 60 -15.47 -7.24 -14.37
C THR A 60 -14.85 -6.58 -13.14
N ALA A 61 -14.10 -7.32 -12.33
CA ALA A 61 -13.46 -6.80 -11.13
C ALA A 61 -12.29 -5.86 -11.48
N THR A 62 -11.42 -6.26 -12.40
CA THR A 62 -10.33 -5.39 -12.89
C THR A 62 -10.87 -4.15 -13.59
N GLU A 63 -11.91 -4.28 -14.42
CA GLU A 63 -12.52 -3.12 -15.09
C GLU A 63 -13.10 -2.13 -14.08
N SER A 64 -13.85 -2.62 -13.08
CA SER A 64 -14.37 -1.80 -11.98
C SER A 64 -13.27 -1.09 -11.19
N LYS A 65 -12.16 -1.79 -10.89
CA LYS A 65 -11.00 -1.21 -10.23
C LYS A 65 -10.42 -0.02 -10.99
N TRP A 66 -10.17 -0.17 -12.30
CA TRP A 66 -9.64 0.92 -13.13
C TRP A 66 -10.63 2.07 -13.29
N GLN A 67 -11.93 1.79 -13.39
CA GLN A 67 -12.98 2.82 -13.47
C GLN A 67 -13.05 3.66 -12.19
N LYS A 68 -12.98 3.03 -11.01
CA LYS A 68 -12.91 3.75 -9.72
C LYS A 68 -11.68 4.65 -9.61
N LEU A 69 -10.50 4.15 -10.05
CA LEU A 69 -9.28 4.98 -10.07
C LEU A 69 -9.42 6.18 -11.02
N GLU A 70 -10.00 5.96 -12.21
CA GLU A 70 -10.26 7.02 -13.20
C GLU A 70 -11.23 8.08 -12.65
N GLU A 71 -12.32 7.65 -12.00
CA GLU A 71 -13.30 8.53 -11.37
C GLU A 71 -12.67 9.44 -10.31
N MET A 72 -11.84 8.89 -9.42
CA MET A 72 -11.11 9.66 -8.41
C MET A 72 -10.17 10.71 -9.02
N LEU A 73 -9.46 10.34 -10.10
CA LEU A 73 -8.55 11.23 -10.81
C LEU A 73 -9.29 12.41 -11.44
N ILE A 74 -10.41 12.14 -12.10
CA ILE A 74 -11.22 13.20 -12.73
C ILE A 74 -11.78 14.14 -11.68
N GLN A 75 -12.30 13.61 -10.58
CA GLN A 75 -12.85 14.42 -9.50
C GLN A 75 -11.80 15.32 -8.84
N GLU A 76 -10.56 14.84 -8.69
CA GLU A 76 -9.46 15.65 -8.14
C GLU A 76 -8.93 16.66 -9.16
N ALA A 77 -8.86 16.30 -10.45
CA ALA A 77 -8.36 17.21 -11.49
C ALA A 77 -9.35 18.33 -11.85
N GLN A 78 -10.66 18.04 -11.83
CA GLN A 78 -11.72 18.96 -12.26
C GLN A 78 -12.50 19.61 -11.11
N ASP A 79 -12.10 19.34 -9.86
CA ASP A 79 -12.78 19.76 -8.62
C ASP A 79 -14.27 19.37 -8.54
N SER A 80 -14.75 18.53 -9.46
CA SER A 80 -16.14 18.08 -9.56
C SER A 80 -16.25 16.83 -10.43
N LEU A 81 -17.21 15.97 -10.12
CA LEU A 81 -17.55 14.84 -10.98
C LEU A 81 -18.47 15.29 -12.12
N PRO A 82 -18.25 14.84 -13.36
CA PRO A 82 -19.21 15.02 -14.43
C PRO A 82 -20.58 14.42 -14.06
N ILE A 83 -21.67 15.07 -14.47
CA ILE A 83 -23.05 14.60 -14.24
C ILE A 83 -23.24 13.15 -14.73
N VAL A 84 -22.53 12.77 -15.79
CA VAL A 84 -22.46 11.39 -16.28
C VAL A 84 -20.99 11.05 -16.51
N PHE A 85 -20.43 10.20 -15.65
CA PHE A 85 -19.09 9.64 -15.85
C PHE A 85 -19.11 8.58 -16.95
N LYS A 86 -18.21 8.71 -17.94
CA LYS A 86 -17.99 7.73 -18.99
C LYS A 86 -16.51 7.34 -18.99
N PRO A 87 -16.18 6.08 -18.64
CA PRO A 87 -14.81 5.61 -18.62
C PRO A 87 -14.12 5.72 -19.97
N SER A 88 -12.81 5.97 -19.96
CA SER A 88 -11.99 6.01 -21.17
C SER A 88 -11.80 4.60 -21.75
N ILE A 89 -12.02 4.46 -23.06
CA ILE A 89 -11.86 3.19 -23.77
C ILE A 89 -10.76 3.32 -24.82
N THR A 90 -9.72 2.49 -24.71
CA THR A 90 -8.63 2.37 -25.70
C THR A 90 -8.66 1.04 -26.44
N LEU A 91 -9.12 -0.04 -25.79
CA LEU A 91 -9.33 -1.35 -26.38
C LEU A 91 -10.83 -1.60 -26.56
N TYR A 92 -11.26 -1.70 -27.81
CA TYR A 92 -12.64 -1.93 -28.20
C TYR A 92 -12.81 -3.37 -28.64
N THR A 93 -13.69 -4.10 -27.97
CA THR A 93 -14.21 -5.39 -28.44
C THR A 93 -15.52 -5.16 -29.19
N VAL A 94 -16.01 -6.16 -29.92
CA VAL A 94 -17.32 -6.10 -30.60
C VAL A 94 -18.44 -5.61 -29.66
N LYS A 95 -18.43 -6.04 -28.39
CA LYS A 95 -19.41 -5.60 -27.38
C LYS A 95 -19.29 -4.11 -27.04
N LYS A 96 -18.07 -3.56 -26.99
CA LYS A 96 -17.81 -2.15 -26.65
C LYS A 96 -18.11 -1.23 -27.86
N LEU A 97 -17.91 -1.72 -29.08
CA LEU A 97 -18.20 -1.03 -30.34
C LEU A 97 -19.70 -0.73 -30.55
N ASP A 98 -20.58 -1.57 -30.02
CA ASP A 98 -22.04 -1.36 -30.08
C ASP A 98 -22.48 -0.06 -29.38
N LYS A 99 -21.80 0.31 -28.30
CA LYS A 99 -22.16 1.48 -27.46
C LYS A 99 -21.24 2.67 -27.65
N ASN A 100 -20.04 2.48 -28.19
CA ASN A 100 -19.00 3.50 -28.24
C ASN A 100 -18.30 3.49 -29.60
N LYS A 101 -18.21 4.67 -30.22
CA LYS A 101 -17.43 4.86 -31.44
C LYS A 101 -15.96 5.09 -31.08
N PRO A 102 -15.01 4.32 -31.66
CA PRO A 102 -13.59 4.54 -31.42
C PRO A 102 -13.14 5.93 -31.88
N ILE A 103 -12.26 6.54 -31.09
CA ILE A 103 -11.61 7.81 -31.39
C ILE A 103 -10.12 7.54 -31.55
N ALA A 104 -9.57 7.88 -32.72
CA ALA A 104 -8.14 7.83 -33.02
C ALA A 104 -7.58 9.25 -33.15
N ILE A 105 -6.30 9.42 -32.86
CA ILE A 105 -5.61 10.71 -32.95
C ILE A 105 -4.71 10.70 -34.19
N VAL A 106 -4.63 11.82 -34.90
CA VAL A 106 -3.71 11.99 -36.03
C VAL A 106 -2.28 11.60 -35.62
N ASN A 107 -1.59 10.85 -36.48
CA ASN A 107 -0.24 10.30 -36.30
C ASN A 107 -0.10 9.21 -35.21
N GLU A 108 -1.19 8.75 -34.59
CA GLU A 108 -1.16 7.59 -33.68
C GLU A 108 -1.62 6.31 -34.36
N THR A 109 -1.29 5.16 -33.77
CA THR A 109 -1.62 3.87 -34.39
C THR A 109 -3.02 3.40 -34.06
N ILE A 110 -3.68 2.82 -35.06
CA ILE A 110 -4.89 2.02 -34.92
C ILE A 110 -4.49 0.58 -35.25
N GLN A 111 -4.54 -0.30 -34.25
CA GLN A 111 -4.26 -1.71 -34.42
C GLN A 111 -5.55 -2.51 -34.39
N ILE A 112 -5.72 -3.41 -35.36
CA ILE A 112 -6.92 -4.21 -35.53
C ILE A 112 -6.51 -5.67 -35.49
N MET A 113 -6.98 -6.39 -34.46
CA MET A 113 -6.74 -7.81 -34.28
C MET A 113 -8.01 -8.61 -34.58
N PHE A 114 -7.88 -9.68 -35.34
CA PHE A 114 -8.96 -10.64 -35.60
C PHE A 114 -8.40 -12.03 -35.87
N LYS A 115 -9.24 -13.05 -35.75
CA LYS A 115 -8.93 -14.45 -36.02
C LYS A 115 -9.33 -14.80 -37.45
N LEU A 116 -8.38 -15.33 -38.21
CA LEU A 116 -8.61 -15.98 -39.50
C LEU A 116 -8.51 -17.50 -39.30
N SER A 117 -9.53 -18.26 -39.72
CA SER A 117 -9.52 -19.71 -39.65
C SER A 117 -9.45 -20.36 -41.02
N ASN A 118 -8.69 -21.44 -41.09
CA ASN A 118 -8.61 -22.30 -42.25
C ASN A 118 -9.51 -23.51 -42.02
N SER A 119 -10.63 -23.57 -42.71
CA SER A 119 -11.56 -24.71 -42.67
C SER A 119 -11.14 -25.86 -43.60
N LEU A 120 -10.06 -25.70 -44.36
CA LEU A 120 -9.52 -26.74 -45.24
C LEU A 120 -8.49 -27.58 -44.48
N GLN A 121 -8.27 -28.81 -44.95
CA GLN A 121 -7.22 -29.68 -44.40
C GLN A 121 -5.80 -29.31 -44.90
N THR A 122 -5.71 -28.44 -45.91
CA THR A 122 -4.45 -28.03 -46.52
C THR A 122 -3.96 -26.69 -45.98
N LEU A 123 -2.63 -26.50 -45.90
CA LEU A 123 -2.00 -25.23 -45.57
C LEU A 123 -2.46 -24.08 -46.50
N LEU A 124 -2.86 -22.95 -45.92
CA LEU A 124 -3.11 -21.71 -46.67
C LEU A 124 -1.90 -20.78 -46.60
N HIS A 125 -1.40 -20.41 -47.77
CA HIS A 125 -0.41 -19.34 -47.92
C HIS A 125 -1.11 -18.06 -48.34
N LEU A 126 -1.07 -17.07 -47.45
CA LEU A 126 -1.61 -15.73 -47.68
C LEU A 126 -0.43 -14.79 -47.91
N LYS A 127 -0.36 -14.18 -49.09
CA LYS A 127 0.57 -13.09 -49.40
C LYS A 127 -0.13 -11.75 -49.38
N ASP A 128 0.64 -10.69 -49.17
CA ASP A 128 0.20 -9.30 -49.36
C ASP A 128 -1.10 -8.98 -48.61
N THR A 129 -1.11 -9.27 -47.31
CA THR A 129 -2.29 -9.05 -46.45
C THR A 129 -2.31 -7.62 -45.92
N TYR A 130 -3.38 -6.87 -46.17
CA TYR A 130 -3.55 -5.48 -45.72
C TYR A 130 -5.02 -5.13 -45.42
N LEU A 131 -5.23 -4.03 -44.69
CA LEU A 131 -6.56 -3.53 -44.34
C LEU A 131 -7.21 -2.84 -45.54
N LEU A 132 -8.51 -3.09 -45.73
CA LEU A 132 -9.36 -2.31 -46.62
C LEU A 132 -10.06 -1.21 -45.82
N TRP A 133 -9.93 0.03 -46.28
CA TRP A 133 -10.44 1.20 -45.59
C TRP A 133 -10.95 2.26 -46.57
N SER A 134 -11.84 3.10 -46.07
CA SER A 134 -12.17 4.39 -46.67
C SER A 134 -11.99 5.50 -45.66
N PHE A 135 -11.51 6.65 -46.10
CA PHE A 135 -11.38 7.85 -45.30
C PHE A 135 -12.30 8.92 -45.86
N SER A 136 -13.06 9.59 -44.99
CA SER A 136 -13.91 10.72 -45.35
C SER A 136 -13.62 11.93 -44.48
N ASN A 137 -13.41 13.08 -45.13
CA ASN A 137 -13.38 14.39 -44.48
C ASN A 137 -14.56 15.24 -45.03
N LYS A 138 -14.56 16.55 -44.82
CA LYS A 138 -15.64 17.44 -45.31
C LYS A 138 -15.61 17.65 -46.83
N GLU A 139 -14.50 17.36 -47.48
CA GLU A 139 -14.21 17.74 -48.87
C GLU A 139 -14.25 16.52 -49.80
N GLU A 140 -13.76 15.36 -49.34
CA GLU A 140 -13.59 14.17 -50.16
C GLU A 140 -13.77 12.86 -49.38
N THR A 141 -14.01 11.78 -50.12
CA THR A 141 -13.99 10.40 -49.61
C THR A 141 -13.12 9.56 -50.51
N ILE A 142 -12.09 8.96 -49.94
CA ILE A 142 -11.12 8.12 -50.64
C ILE A 142 -11.15 6.70 -50.08
N SER A 143 -10.76 5.72 -50.87
CA SER A 143 -10.68 4.32 -50.42
C SER A 143 -9.50 3.63 -51.07
N ASN A 144 -8.82 2.76 -50.34
CA ASN A 144 -7.73 1.97 -50.91
C ASN A 144 -8.20 0.75 -51.72
N GLU A 145 -9.52 0.57 -51.90
CA GLU A 145 -10.10 -0.36 -52.87
C GLU A 145 -10.07 0.21 -54.30
N THR A 146 -10.18 1.53 -54.43
CA THR A 146 -10.10 2.29 -55.69
C THR A 146 -8.68 2.84 -55.79
N GLN A 147 -7.87 2.37 -56.73
CA GLN A 147 -6.43 2.64 -56.82
C GLN A 147 -6.10 4.13 -57.05
N ASP A 148 -6.04 4.93 -55.98
CA ASP A 148 -5.60 6.34 -56.00
C ASP A 148 -4.12 6.48 -55.60
N GLU A 149 -3.36 7.34 -56.27
CA GLU A 149 -1.93 7.55 -55.95
C GLU A 149 -1.71 8.39 -54.68
N SER A 150 -2.72 9.13 -54.22
CA SER A 150 -2.63 10.07 -53.08
C SER A 150 -2.94 9.45 -51.70
N LEU A 151 -3.24 8.14 -51.62
CA LEU A 151 -3.73 7.46 -50.40
C LEU A 151 -2.83 7.64 -49.17
N ASN A 152 -1.51 7.66 -49.37
CA ASN A 152 -0.51 7.77 -48.30
C ASN A 152 -0.48 9.15 -47.61
N SER A 153 -1.23 10.13 -48.10
CA SER A 153 -1.39 11.43 -47.44
C SER A 153 -2.50 11.47 -46.40
N PHE A 154 -3.36 10.44 -46.35
CA PHE A 154 -4.53 10.37 -45.47
C PHE A 154 -4.41 9.26 -44.44
N VAL A 155 -4.09 8.03 -44.87
CA VAL A 155 -3.94 6.89 -43.98
C VAL A 155 -2.77 6.04 -44.44
N LYS A 156 -1.78 5.88 -43.56
CA LYS A 156 -0.67 4.97 -43.79
C LYS A 156 -1.02 3.59 -43.26
N THR A 157 -1.05 2.59 -44.15
CA THR A 157 -1.24 1.18 -43.78
C THR A 157 -0.03 0.34 -44.15
N TYR A 158 0.21 -0.72 -43.39
CA TYR A 158 1.29 -1.66 -43.65
C TYR A 158 0.75 -2.95 -44.25
N MET A 159 1.50 -3.49 -45.21
CA MET A 159 1.20 -4.77 -45.84
C MET A 159 2.08 -5.86 -45.23
N THR A 160 1.45 -6.90 -44.71
CA THR A 160 2.17 -8.09 -44.23
C THR A 160 2.45 -9.01 -45.40
N LYS A 161 3.73 -9.37 -45.59
CA LYS A 161 4.19 -10.13 -46.76
C LYS A 161 3.63 -11.55 -46.82
N THR A 162 3.62 -12.27 -45.71
CA THR A 162 3.20 -13.68 -45.68
C THR A 162 2.53 -14.07 -44.36
N TYR A 163 1.43 -14.81 -44.43
CA TYR A 163 0.87 -15.62 -43.35
C TYR A 163 0.72 -17.08 -43.81
N MET A 164 0.89 -18.01 -42.89
CA MET A 164 0.74 -19.44 -43.12
C MET A 164 -0.25 -19.98 -42.08
N ILE A 165 -1.39 -20.49 -42.54
CA ILE A 165 -2.43 -21.03 -41.66
C ILE A 165 -2.59 -22.52 -41.97
N ASP A 166 -2.17 -23.38 -41.05
CA ASP A 166 -2.28 -24.84 -41.18
C ASP A 166 -3.72 -25.30 -41.39
N GLY A 167 -3.86 -26.53 -41.90
CA GLY A 167 -5.15 -27.15 -42.07
C GLY A 167 -5.93 -27.26 -40.76
N ASN A 168 -7.23 -26.95 -40.78
CA ASN A 168 -8.11 -26.95 -39.60
C ASN A 168 -7.58 -26.11 -38.43
N SER A 169 -6.75 -25.10 -38.71
CA SER A 169 -6.14 -24.23 -37.71
C SER A 169 -6.62 -22.79 -37.86
N TYR A 170 -6.15 -21.93 -36.97
CA TYR A 170 -6.43 -20.51 -37.00
C TYR A 170 -5.19 -19.69 -36.65
N GLN A 171 -5.20 -18.43 -37.07
CA GLN A 171 -4.17 -17.47 -36.71
C GLN A 171 -4.80 -16.15 -36.31
N HIS A 172 -4.25 -15.52 -35.28
CA HIS A 172 -4.53 -14.13 -34.95
C HIS A 172 -3.69 -13.22 -35.84
N VAL A 173 -4.37 -12.34 -36.57
CA VAL A 173 -3.75 -11.37 -37.46
C VAL A 173 -3.94 -9.99 -36.85
N ILE A 174 -2.85 -9.21 -36.79
CA ILE A 174 -2.86 -7.82 -36.33
C ILE A 174 -2.41 -6.96 -37.51
N LEU A 175 -3.26 -6.05 -37.95
CA LEU A 175 -2.95 -5.07 -38.98
C LEU A 175 -3.02 -3.65 -38.40
N THR A 176 -2.20 -2.74 -38.93
CA THR A 176 -2.04 -1.38 -38.40
C THR A 176 -2.37 -0.34 -39.46
N ALA A 177 -3.10 0.69 -39.05
CA ALA A 177 -3.37 1.92 -39.79
C ALA A 177 -2.93 3.14 -38.97
N ILE A 178 -2.43 4.19 -39.64
CA ILE A 178 -2.04 5.45 -39.03
C ILE A 178 -2.75 6.58 -39.79
N PRO A 179 -3.77 7.23 -39.21
CA PRO A 179 -4.36 8.42 -39.81
C PRO A 179 -3.37 9.57 -39.82
N LEU A 180 -3.34 10.32 -40.92
CA LEU A 180 -2.52 11.50 -41.11
C LEU A 180 -3.35 12.80 -41.16
N GLN A 181 -4.68 12.67 -41.25
CA GLN A 181 -5.62 13.79 -41.29
C GLN A 181 -6.86 13.52 -40.43
N THR A 182 -7.55 14.59 -40.02
CA THR A 182 -8.80 14.52 -39.25
C THR A 182 -9.99 14.18 -40.16
N GLY A 183 -10.89 13.32 -39.70
CA GLY A 183 -12.00 12.82 -40.50
C GLY A 183 -12.58 11.54 -39.91
N THR A 184 -13.14 10.67 -40.75
CA THR A 184 -13.64 9.35 -40.35
C THR A 184 -12.93 8.27 -41.17
N ILE A 185 -12.34 7.28 -40.50
CA ILE A 185 -11.86 6.05 -41.14
C ILE A 185 -12.94 4.98 -40.98
N THR A 186 -13.36 4.37 -42.08
CA THR A 186 -14.21 3.19 -42.08
C THR A 186 -13.41 1.99 -42.54
N ILE A 187 -13.20 1.02 -41.65
CA ILE A 187 -12.54 -0.24 -41.97
C ILE A 187 -13.58 -1.19 -42.56
N LYS A 188 -13.39 -1.56 -43.82
CA LYS A 188 -14.32 -2.38 -44.60
C LYS A 188 -13.99 -3.87 -44.57
N GLY A 189 -12.72 -4.22 -44.34
CA GLY A 189 -12.30 -5.61 -44.43
C GLY A 189 -10.80 -5.81 -44.50
N VAL A 190 -10.42 -6.98 -44.98
CA VAL A 190 -9.03 -7.43 -45.11
C VAL A 190 -8.85 -8.00 -46.50
N CYS A 191 -7.84 -7.53 -47.22
CA CYS A 191 -7.44 -8.07 -48.51
C CYS A 191 -6.21 -8.95 -48.36
N TYR A 192 -6.11 -9.99 -49.18
CA TYR A 192 -4.97 -10.91 -49.24
C TYR A 192 -4.93 -11.61 -50.60
N THR A 193 -3.77 -12.17 -50.91
CA THR A 193 -3.53 -13.00 -52.08
C THR A 193 -3.30 -14.44 -51.64
N LEU A 194 -4.21 -15.35 -51.98
CA LEU A 194 -4.08 -16.77 -51.68
C LEU A 194 -3.21 -17.44 -52.75
N THR A 195 -2.11 -18.10 -52.36
CA THR A 195 -1.19 -18.78 -53.28
C THR A 195 -1.24 -20.31 -53.11
N GLY A 196 -1.18 -21.04 -54.21
CA GLY A 196 -1.06 -22.51 -54.20
C GLY A 196 0.28 -22.99 -53.61
N SER A 197 0.28 -24.19 -53.01
CA SER A 197 1.43 -24.80 -52.31
C SER A 197 2.51 -25.43 -53.22
N SER A 198 2.40 -25.33 -54.55
CA SER A 198 3.36 -25.91 -55.49
C SER A 198 4.48 -24.91 -55.79
N GLY A 199 5.61 -25.06 -55.10
CA GLY A 199 6.68 -24.08 -54.96
C GLY A 199 7.56 -23.74 -56.17
N THR A 200 7.06 -23.64 -57.41
CA THR A 200 7.90 -23.20 -58.54
C THR A 200 7.24 -22.33 -59.61
N ASN A 201 5.93 -22.07 -59.58
CA ASN A 201 5.29 -21.14 -60.53
C ASN A 201 4.25 -20.25 -59.82
N GLU A 202 4.39 -18.93 -59.87
CA GLU A 202 3.40 -17.94 -59.36
C GLU A 202 2.04 -17.97 -60.11
N SER A 203 1.81 -18.95 -60.98
CA SER A 203 0.70 -19.01 -61.94
C SER A 203 -0.67 -19.34 -61.33
N SER A 204 -0.77 -19.62 -60.02
CA SER A 204 -2.05 -19.87 -59.35
C SER A 204 -2.15 -19.10 -58.02
N SER A 205 -2.31 -17.78 -58.16
CA SER A 205 -2.68 -16.88 -57.06
C SER A 205 -4.07 -16.27 -57.30
N ILE A 206 -4.83 -16.09 -56.22
CA ILE A 206 -6.13 -15.41 -56.28
C ILE A 206 -6.18 -14.33 -55.21
N LYS A 207 -6.37 -13.09 -55.63
CA LYS A 207 -6.55 -11.95 -54.73
C LYS A 207 -8.03 -11.79 -54.40
N GLY A 208 -8.33 -11.55 -53.13
CA GLY A 208 -9.70 -11.30 -52.69
C GLY A 208 -9.75 -10.72 -51.29
N LYS A 209 -10.94 -10.73 -50.69
CA LYS A 209 -11.19 -10.09 -49.41
C LYS A 209 -12.06 -10.90 -48.45
N GLN A 210 -11.93 -10.60 -47.16
CA GLN A 210 -12.93 -10.83 -46.13
C GLN A 210 -13.50 -9.48 -45.71
N VAL A 211 -14.82 -9.39 -45.52
CA VAL A 211 -15.50 -8.15 -45.13
C VAL A 211 -15.63 -8.08 -43.61
N ILE A 212 -15.50 -6.87 -43.05
CA ILE A 212 -15.76 -6.57 -41.64
C ILE A 212 -17.04 -5.75 -41.57
N GLU A 213 -18.10 -6.37 -41.09
CA GLU A 213 -19.41 -5.75 -40.92
C GLU A 213 -19.80 -5.80 -39.45
N ILE A 214 -20.00 -4.62 -38.84
CA ILE A 214 -20.46 -4.54 -37.47
C ILE A 214 -21.99 -4.55 -37.49
N PRO A 215 -22.64 -5.49 -36.77
CA PRO A 215 -24.09 -5.49 -36.67
C PRO A 215 -24.55 -4.17 -36.02
N PRO A 216 -25.60 -3.51 -36.54
CA PRO A 216 -26.01 -2.22 -36.02
C PRO A 216 -26.55 -2.34 -34.61
N SER A 217 -26.37 -1.26 -33.85
CA SER A 217 -26.86 -1.17 -32.48
C SER A 217 -28.39 -1.27 -32.43
N LYS A 218 -28.94 -1.77 -31.33
CA LYS A 218 -30.39 -1.88 -31.13
C LYS A 218 -31.13 -0.54 -31.29
N SER A 219 -30.43 0.59 -31.15
CA SER A 219 -30.92 1.97 -31.26
C SER A 219 -30.88 2.56 -32.68
N GLU A 220 -30.07 2.03 -33.60
CA GLU A 220 -29.86 2.58 -34.95
C GLU A 220 -30.47 1.70 -36.06
N LYS A 221 -31.70 1.22 -35.86
CA LYS A 221 -32.44 0.53 -36.93
C LYS A 221 -32.91 1.54 -37.99
N VAL A 222 -32.02 1.95 -38.88
CA VAL A 222 -32.40 2.63 -40.12
C VAL A 222 -32.66 1.54 -41.16
N LEU A 223 -33.93 1.35 -41.50
CA LEU A 223 -34.36 0.47 -42.59
C LEU A 223 -34.10 1.20 -43.92
N VAL A 224 -33.17 0.69 -44.71
CA VAL A 224 -33.06 1.03 -46.13
C VAL A 224 -33.40 -0.25 -46.89
N ASN A 225 -34.47 -0.24 -47.68
CA ASN A 225 -34.94 -1.37 -48.50
C ASN A 225 -35.19 -2.70 -47.75
N GLY A 226 -35.67 -2.65 -46.50
CA GLY A 226 -36.08 -3.85 -45.77
C GLY A 226 -34.95 -4.71 -45.19
N GLU A 227 -33.69 -4.37 -45.49
CA GLU A 227 -32.50 -4.99 -44.92
C GLU A 227 -31.82 -4.06 -43.90
N VAL A 228 -31.30 -4.65 -42.84
CA VAL A 228 -30.56 -3.95 -41.80
C VAL A 228 -29.18 -3.63 -42.36
N ALA A 229 -28.94 -2.36 -42.74
CA ALA A 229 -27.67 -1.94 -43.34
C ALA A 229 -26.50 -2.19 -42.38
N SER A 230 -25.68 -3.19 -42.68
CA SER A 230 -24.42 -3.42 -41.99
C SER A 230 -23.44 -2.30 -42.31
N LYS A 231 -22.85 -1.69 -41.28
CA LYS A 231 -21.85 -0.63 -41.43
C LYS A 231 -20.47 -1.20 -41.15
N GLY A 232 -19.48 -0.75 -41.93
CA GLY A 232 -18.07 -1.00 -41.62
C GLY A 232 -17.70 -0.40 -40.27
N LEU A 233 -16.52 -0.78 -39.74
CA LEU A 233 -16.02 -0.24 -38.48
C LEU A 233 -15.62 1.23 -38.66
N GLU A 234 -16.47 2.14 -38.19
CA GLU A 234 -16.22 3.59 -38.20
C GLU A 234 -15.35 4.03 -37.01
N ILE A 235 -14.30 4.80 -37.29
CA ILE A 235 -13.36 5.36 -36.33
C ILE A 235 -13.24 6.86 -36.60
N THR A 236 -13.54 7.68 -35.59
CA THR A 236 -13.41 9.14 -35.70
C THR A 236 -11.97 9.57 -35.45
N VAL A 237 -11.37 10.33 -36.37
CA VAL A 237 -10.02 10.84 -36.24
C VAL A 237 -10.04 12.31 -35.79
N VAL A 238 -9.46 12.59 -34.63
CA VAL A 238 -9.38 13.92 -34.02
C VAL A 238 -8.01 14.57 -34.24
N PRO A 239 -7.89 15.91 -34.11
CA PRO A 239 -6.62 16.62 -34.23
C PRO A 239 -5.51 16.07 -33.31
N PRO A 240 -4.23 16.41 -33.56
CA PRO A 240 -3.13 16.05 -32.67
C PRO A 240 -3.44 16.37 -31.20
N ALA A 241 -3.20 15.39 -30.34
CA ALA A 241 -3.45 15.48 -28.91
C ALA A 241 -2.18 15.11 -28.13
N PRO A 242 -2.05 15.53 -26.87
CA PRO A 242 -0.85 15.25 -26.12
C PRO A 242 -0.64 13.75 -25.91
N CYS A 243 0.61 13.29 -25.95
CA CYS A 243 0.99 11.89 -25.77
C CYS A 243 2.13 11.83 -24.76
N LEU A 244 1.85 11.19 -23.62
CA LEU A 244 2.81 11.00 -22.55
C LEU A 244 3.42 9.60 -22.65
N GLN A 245 4.74 9.52 -22.62
CA GLN A 245 5.48 8.28 -22.44
C GLN A 245 5.98 8.21 -21.00
N VAL A 246 5.73 7.08 -20.34
CA VAL A 246 6.15 6.83 -18.96
C VAL A 246 7.14 5.69 -18.92
N THR A 247 8.28 5.92 -18.28
CA THR A 247 9.31 4.89 -18.06
C THR A 247 9.71 4.84 -16.60
N PHE A 248 9.83 3.64 -16.05
CA PHE A 248 10.23 3.37 -14.68
C PHE A 248 11.69 2.88 -14.67
N SER A 249 12.43 3.20 -13.62
CA SER A 249 13.67 2.49 -13.31
C SER A 249 13.38 1.02 -13.12
N GLU A 250 14.29 0.15 -13.59
CA GLU A 250 14.20 -1.28 -13.29
C GLU A 250 14.25 -1.51 -11.77
N ILE A 251 13.33 -2.34 -11.29
CA ILE A 251 13.23 -2.73 -9.88
C ILE A 251 13.27 -4.25 -9.78
N ASN A 252 13.66 -4.76 -8.61
CA ASN A 252 13.56 -6.18 -8.34
C ASN A 252 12.08 -6.46 -7.98
N LEU A 253 11.49 -7.53 -8.52
CA LEU A 253 10.10 -7.89 -8.20
C LEU A 253 10.00 -8.96 -7.10
N ASP A 254 11.13 -9.58 -6.74
CA ASP A 254 11.25 -10.51 -5.61
C ASP A 254 11.65 -9.72 -4.34
N PHE A 255 10.66 -9.32 -3.56
CA PHE A 255 10.82 -8.54 -2.33
C PHE A 255 10.93 -9.45 -1.10
N LEU A 256 11.67 -9.00 -0.09
CA LEU A 256 11.46 -9.44 1.29
C LEU A 256 10.25 -8.69 1.89
N SER A 257 9.51 -9.33 2.81
CA SER A 257 8.48 -8.67 3.60
C SER A 257 9.04 -7.41 4.26
N ASP A 258 8.28 -6.30 4.23
CA ASP A 258 8.69 -4.96 4.72
C ASP A 258 9.91 -4.31 4.01
N GLU A 259 10.42 -4.87 2.91
CA GLU A 259 11.45 -4.23 2.07
C GLU A 259 10.94 -2.94 1.44
N VAL A 260 11.85 -1.97 1.29
CA VAL A 260 11.58 -0.65 0.73
C VAL A 260 12.50 -0.38 -0.46
N GLN A 261 11.92 -0.07 -1.62
CA GLN A 261 12.65 0.21 -2.86
C GLN A 261 12.23 1.54 -3.49
N LYS A 262 13.21 2.31 -3.97
CA LYS A 262 12.97 3.55 -4.73
C LYS A 262 12.69 3.22 -6.19
N VAL A 263 11.68 3.87 -6.76
CA VAL A 263 11.39 3.86 -8.20
C VAL A 263 11.49 5.28 -8.73
N THR A 264 12.35 5.45 -9.72
CA THR A 264 12.44 6.69 -10.50
C THR A 264 11.50 6.58 -11.70
N ILE A 265 10.68 7.59 -11.92
CA ILE A 265 9.65 7.63 -12.96
C ILE A 265 9.93 8.83 -13.86
N ASP A 266 10.11 8.55 -15.13
CA ASP A 266 10.40 9.51 -16.19
C ASP A 266 9.14 9.70 -17.04
N PHE A 267 8.67 10.95 -17.10
CA PHE A 267 7.51 11.41 -17.83
C PHE A 267 7.98 12.25 -19.02
N GLN A 268 7.82 11.74 -20.24
CA GLN A 268 8.25 12.42 -21.47
C GLN A 268 7.05 12.73 -22.36
N ASN A 269 6.89 13.99 -22.77
CA ASN A 269 5.92 14.33 -23.80
C ASN A 269 6.50 14.01 -25.18
N THR A 270 5.91 13.05 -25.89
CA THR A 270 6.36 12.61 -27.23
C THR A 270 5.48 13.11 -28.37
N SER A 271 4.47 13.92 -28.05
CA SER A 271 3.59 14.54 -29.05
C SER A 271 4.10 15.88 -29.54
N SER A 272 3.39 16.47 -30.51
CA SER A 272 3.58 17.84 -30.98
C SER A 272 2.77 18.87 -30.19
N VAL A 273 2.09 18.49 -29.09
CA VAL A 273 1.18 19.35 -28.32
C VAL A 273 1.56 19.33 -26.84
N PRO A 274 1.51 20.47 -26.12
CA PRO A 274 1.80 20.51 -24.69
C PRO A 274 0.75 19.79 -23.84
N LEU A 275 1.16 19.25 -22.70
CA LEU A 275 0.28 18.66 -21.69
C LEU A 275 0.49 19.27 -20.31
N ASN A 276 -0.51 19.17 -19.44
CA ASN A 276 -0.43 19.64 -18.06
C ASN A 276 -1.12 18.65 -17.11
N ASN A 277 -1.07 18.97 -15.80
CA ASN A 277 -1.79 18.25 -14.75
C ASN A 277 -1.58 16.73 -14.76
N ILE A 278 -0.35 16.30 -14.46
CA ILE A 278 -0.05 14.88 -14.30
C ILE A 278 -0.42 14.42 -12.88
N TYR A 279 -1.28 13.41 -12.80
CA TYR A 279 -1.65 12.73 -11.56
C TYR A 279 -1.39 11.23 -11.67
N MET A 280 -1.12 10.59 -10.53
CA MET A 280 -0.95 9.16 -10.39
C MET A 280 -1.89 8.64 -9.32
N ALA A 281 -2.68 7.63 -9.66
CA ALA A 281 -3.54 6.92 -8.72
C ALA A 281 -3.02 5.50 -8.49
N THR A 282 -3.23 4.97 -7.30
CA THR A 282 -2.95 3.57 -6.97
C THR A 282 -4.10 2.90 -6.25
N SER A 283 -4.29 1.60 -6.43
CA SER A 283 -5.22 0.78 -5.63
C SER A 283 -4.70 0.50 -4.22
N VAL A 284 -3.39 0.59 -4.00
CA VAL A 284 -2.70 0.16 -2.76
C VAL A 284 -1.91 1.31 -2.10
N PRO A 285 -2.59 2.35 -1.59
CA PRO A 285 -1.97 3.60 -1.13
C PRO A 285 -1.03 3.43 0.08
N ARG A 286 -1.12 2.32 0.80
CA ARG A 286 -0.21 1.97 1.92
C ARG A 286 1.18 1.54 1.45
N LEU A 287 1.28 0.99 0.23
CA LEU A 287 2.51 0.43 -0.30
C LEU A 287 3.34 1.46 -1.08
N LEU A 288 2.77 2.61 -1.45
CA LEU A 288 3.49 3.68 -2.12
C LEU A 288 3.58 4.95 -1.29
N CYS A 289 4.70 5.66 -1.38
CA CYS A 289 4.83 6.99 -0.81
C CYS A 289 5.74 7.86 -1.66
N ASN A 290 5.45 9.16 -1.75
CA ASN A 290 6.44 10.16 -2.14
C ASN A 290 6.85 10.97 -0.92
N CYS A 291 8.15 10.96 -0.64
CA CYS A 291 8.75 11.57 0.54
C CYS A 291 9.28 12.99 0.27
N GLU A 292 9.21 13.45 -0.99
CA GLU A 292 9.66 14.77 -1.43
C GLU A 292 8.53 15.82 -1.35
N ILE A 293 7.27 15.41 -1.32
CA ILE A 293 6.11 16.30 -1.20
C ILE A 293 5.79 16.51 0.29
N LYS A 294 5.77 17.78 0.72
CA LYS A 294 5.29 18.14 2.06
C LYS A 294 3.78 17.94 2.13
N GLU A 295 3.32 16.89 2.83
CA GLU A 295 1.90 16.72 3.12
C GLU A 295 1.40 17.84 4.03
N THR A 296 0.27 18.45 3.67
CA THR A 296 -0.48 19.31 4.59
C THR A 296 -1.13 18.42 5.66
N PRO A 297 -0.96 18.71 6.95
CA PRO A 297 -1.60 17.92 8.01
C PRO A 297 -3.12 17.99 7.86
N VAL A 298 -3.76 16.83 7.71
CA VAL A 298 -5.21 16.69 7.70
C VAL A 298 -5.65 16.34 9.11
N ASN A 299 -6.60 17.08 9.68
CA ASN A 299 -7.14 16.77 11.00
C ASN A 299 -8.20 15.66 10.89
N TYR A 300 -7.78 14.42 11.13
CA TYR A 300 -8.66 13.24 11.06
C TYR A 300 -9.70 13.19 12.20
N GLU A 301 -9.51 13.93 13.30
CA GLU A 301 -10.44 13.98 14.44
C GLU A 301 -11.74 14.75 14.11
N SER A 302 -11.81 15.42 12.95
CA SER A 302 -12.95 16.24 12.51
C SER A 302 -13.79 15.61 11.38
N ILE A 303 -13.58 14.33 11.08
CA ILE A 303 -14.22 13.63 9.96
C ILE A 303 -15.66 13.22 10.30
N ASN A 304 -16.55 14.21 10.33
CA ASN A 304 -17.96 14.01 10.66
C ASN A 304 -18.88 13.95 9.44
N THR A 305 -18.40 14.31 8.24
CA THR A 305 -19.22 14.35 7.01
C THR A 305 -18.75 13.34 5.96
N PRO A 306 -19.67 12.69 5.22
CA PRO A 306 -19.33 11.77 4.12
C PRO A 306 -18.44 12.42 3.05
N ALA A 307 -18.69 13.68 2.72
CA ALA A 307 -17.89 14.42 1.73
C ALA A 307 -16.42 14.60 2.14
N LEU A 308 -16.15 14.81 3.44
CA LEU A 308 -14.78 14.92 3.92
C LEU A 308 -14.08 13.55 3.93
N LYS A 309 -14.80 12.46 4.27
CA LYS A 309 -14.29 11.08 4.16
C LYS A 309 -13.84 10.78 2.74
N GLU A 310 -14.71 11.04 1.76
CA GLU A 310 -14.43 10.83 0.34
C GLU A 310 -13.24 11.66 -0.14
N LYS A 311 -13.13 12.93 0.27
CA LYS A 311 -11.97 13.78 -0.07
C LYS A 311 -10.66 13.21 0.48
N ILE A 312 -10.65 12.73 1.72
CA ILE A 312 -9.46 12.16 2.36
C ILE A 312 -9.08 10.83 1.70
N MET A 313 -10.07 9.99 1.45
CA MET A 313 -9.93 8.74 0.72
C MET A 313 -9.27 8.95 -0.64
N ARG A 314 -9.77 9.91 -1.45
CA ARG A 314 -9.15 10.28 -2.73
C ARG A 314 -7.70 10.73 -2.54
N LYS A 315 -7.43 11.61 -1.57
CA LYS A 315 -6.06 12.06 -1.27
C LYS A 315 -5.11 10.93 -0.89
N ASN A 316 -5.58 9.85 -0.28
CA ASN A 316 -4.74 8.70 0.04
C ASN A 316 -4.29 7.95 -1.23
N HIS A 317 -5.19 7.83 -2.22
CA HIS A 317 -4.95 7.10 -3.46
C HIS A 317 -4.21 7.91 -4.54
N LEU A 318 -4.20 9.24 -4.43
CA LEU A 318 -3.76 10.15 -5.48
C LEU A 318 -2.45 10.87 -5.14
N MET A 319 -1.62 11.05 -6.16
CA MET A 319 -0.36 11.81 -6.08
C MET A 319 -0.26 12.74 -7.29
N ARG A 320 -0.04 14.03 -7.03
CA ARG A 320 0.24 15.00 -8.10
C ARG A 320 1.73 15.00 -8.43
N VAL A 321 2.06 14.95 -9.72
CA VAL A 321 3.43 15.07 -10.19
C VAL A 321 3.74 16.56 -10.39
N PRO A 322 4.71 17.13 -9.67
CA PRO A 322 5.07 18.53 -9.83
C PRO A 322 5.78 18.74 -11.17
N LEU A 323 5.22 19.63 -12.00
CA LEU A 323 5.81 20.04 -13.27
C LEU A 323 6.57 21.37 -13.08
N PRO A 324 7.73 21.58 -13.74
CA PRO A 324 8.53 22.79 -13.57
C PRO A 324 7.74 24.10 -13.78
N ASP A 325 7.01 24.20 -14.88
CA ASP A 325 6.21 25.39 -15.25
C ASP A 325 4.70 25.10 -15.27
N GLY A 326 4.27 24.03 -14.59
CA GLY A 326 2.87 23.55 -14.63
C GLY A 326 2.45 22.90 -15.97
N VAL A 327 3.30 22.98 -17.00
CA VAL A 327 3.12 22.41 -18.34
C VAL A 327 4.37 21.59 -18.70
N LEU A 328 4.18 20.53 -19.49
CA LEU A 328 5.24 19.72 -20.08
C LEU A 328 5.18 19.87 -21.60
N GLU A 329 6.14 20.60 -22.15
CA GLU A 329 6.22 20.94 -23.57
C GLU A 329 6.59 19.72 -24.45
N PRO A 330 6.28 19.75 -25.76
CA PRO A 330 6.73 18.73 -26.71
C PRO A 330 8.22 18.40 -26.59
N GLY A 331 8.55 17.11 -26.41
CA GLY A 331 9.91 16.61 -26.25
C GLY A 331 10.50 16.73 -24.83
N GLN A 332 9.84 17.46 -23.92
CA GLN A 332 10.34 17.67 -22.56
C GLN A 332 10.18 16.42 -21.67
N LEU A 333 11.10 16.28 -20.71
CA LEU A 333 11.15 15.21 -19.71
C LEU A 333 10.97 15.80 -18.30
N CYS A 334 10.19 15.13 -17.46
CA CYS A 334 10.07 15.38 -16.02
C CYS A 334 10.33 14.07 -15.26
N THR A 335 11.15 14.12 -14.21
CA THR A 335 11.46 12.95 -13.38
C THR A 335 10.81 13.08 -12.00
N PHE A 336 10.29 11.97 -11.50
CA PHE A 336 9.56 11.88 -10.24
C PHE A 336 9.95 10.61 -9.48
N ASN A 337 10.07 10.70 -8.16
CA ASN A 337 10.46 9.56 -7.34
C ASN A 337 9.29 9.07 -6.48
N VAL A 338 9.11 7.75 -6.44
CA VAL A 338 8.22 7.10 -5.49
C VAL A 338 8.96 5.99 -4.77
N TRP A 339 8.53 5.68 -3.56
CA TRP A 339 9.02 4.55 -2.78
C TRP A 339 7.93 3.51 -2.68
N ILE A 340 8.30 2.25 -2.90
CA ILE A 340 7.47 1.08 -2.68
C ILE A 340 7.90 0.44 -1.38
N LYS A 341 6.95 0.15 -0.49
CA LYS A 341 7.13 -0.70 0.67
C LYS A 341 6.35 -1.99 0.46
N ALA A 342 7.03 -3.13 0.54
CA ALA A 342 6.41 -4.45 0.54
C ALA A 342 5.50 -4.64 1.77
N PRO A 343 4.36 -5.34 1.65
CA PRO A 343 3.58 -5.74 2.81
C PRO A 343 4.39 -6.71 3.69
N ASN A 344 3.93 -6.92 4.93
CA ASN A 344 4.58 -7.82 5.88
C ASN A 344 4.23 -9.30 5.64
N THR A 345 3.21 -9.60 4.84
CA THR A 345 2.76 -10.96 4.55
C THR A 345 3.43 -11.55 3.31
N LYS A 346 3.87 -12.81 3.42
CA LYS A 346 4.33 -13.61 2.28
C LYS A 346 3.22 -13.79 1.23
N GLY A 347 3.58 -13.82 -0.05
CA GLY A 347 2.65 -14.11 -1.14
C GLY A 347 2.96 -13.31 -2.40
N THR A 348 1.95 -13.14 -3.25
CA THR A 348 2.02 -12.21 -4.38
C THR A 348 1.17 -10.98 -4.09
N THR A 349 1.61 -9.81 -4.54
CA THR A 349 0.84 -8.58 -4.38
C THR A 349 1.00 -7.71 -5.61
N ASP A 350 -0.13 -7.26 -6.15
CA ASP A 350 -0.14 -6.36 -7.30
C ASP A 350 -0.17 -4.90 -6.85
N ILE A 351 0.67 -4.10 -7.48
CA ILE A 351 0.69 -2.65 -7.35
C ILE A 351 0.24 -2.06 -8.68
N ASP A 352 -0.99 -1.57 -8.71
CA ASP A 352 -1.55 -0.90 -9.88
C ASP A 352 -1.32 0.61 -9.80
N LEU A 353 -0.95 1.19 -10.94
CA LEU A 353 -0.81 2.61 -11.17
C LEU A 353 -1.64 3.04 -12.38
N LEU A 354 -2.49 4.05 -12.18
CA LEU A 354 -3.19 4.76 -13.24
C LEU A 354 -2.65 6.19 -13.31
N ILE A 355 -2.04 6.54 -14.44
CA ILE A 355 -1.45 7.85 -14.67
C ILE A 355 -2.37 8.64 -15.57
N TYR A 356 -2.72 9.85 -15.13
CA TYR A 356 -3.60 10.79 -15.81
C TYR A 356 -2.80 12.01 -16.25
N TYR A 357 -3.16 12.56 -17.40
CA TYR A 357 -2.64 13.83 -17.89
C TYR A 357 -3.67 14.53 -18.78
N GLU A 358 -3.63 15.86 -18.80
CA GLU A 358 -4.62 16.68 -19.50
C GLU A 358 -4.09 17.28 -20.80
N ASN A 359 -5.03 17.53 -21.70
CA ASN A 359 -4.82 18.38 -22.85
C ASN A 359 -4.89 19.85 -22.42
N CYS A 360 -3.84 20.62 -22.69
CA CYS A 360 -3.83 22.06 -22.41
C CYS A 360 -4.99 22.79 -23.11
N ASN A 361 -5.42 22.27 -24.27
CA ASN A 361 -6.62 22.75 -24.95
C ASN A 361 -7.88 22.10 -24.34
N LYS A 362 -8.63 22.87 -23.54
CA LYS A 362 -9.90 22.43 -22.91
C LYS A 362 -11.00 22.04 -23.90
N LYS A 363 -10.94 22.51 -25.14
CA LYS A 363 -11.85 22.13 -26.24
C LYS A 363 -11.32 20.93 -27.05
N GLY A 364 -10.09 20.50 -26.76
CA GLY A 364 -9.46 19.35 -27.39
C GLY A 364 -10.18 18.04 -27.04
N ASN A 365 -10.09 17.09 -27.96
CA ASN A 365 -10.57 15.73 -27.78
C ASN A 365 -9.41 14.78 -28.07
N PRO A 366 -9.02 13.88 -27.15
CA PRO A 366 -9.56 13.74 -25.79
C PRO A 366 -9.14 14.90 -24.87
N LYS A 367 -9.95 15.16 -23.83
CA LYS A 367 -9.67 16.17 -22.79
C LYS A 367 -8.54 15.75 -21.85
N TYR A 368 -8.47 14.45 -21.57
CA TYR A 368 -7.45 13.81 -20.76
C TYR A 368 -7.13 12.44 -21.31
N ARG A 369 -6.02 11.86 -20.89
CA ARG A 369 -5.60 10.52 -21.29
C ARG A 369 -5.04 9.77 -20.09
N LEU A 370 -5.01 8.45 -20.23
CA LEU A 370 -4.66 7.53 -19.16
C LEU A 370 -3.57 6.55 -19.61
N ILE A 371 -2.69 6.19 -18.68
CA ILE A 371 -1.68 5.15 -18.85
C ILE A 371 -1.77 4.19 -17.66
N ARG A 372 -1.85 2.89 -17.95
CA ARG A 372 -1.87 1.84 -16.93
C ARG A 372 -0.51 1.21 -16.76
N HIS A 373 -0.16 0.90 -15.52
CA HIS A 373 0.99 0.08 -15.19
C HIS A 373 0.68 -0.78 -13.96
N SER A 374 1.21 -1.99 -13.91
CA SER A 374 1.06 -2.88 -12.77
C SER A 374 2.39 -3.59 -12.52
N TRP A 375 2.80 -3.66 -11.24
CA TRP A 375 3.87 -4.54 -10.80
C TRP A 375 3.29 -5.70 -10.00
N THR A 376 3.66 -6.93 -10.33
CA THR A 376 3.35 -8.10 -9.52
C THR A 376 4.56 -8.45 -8.68
N LEU A 377 4.48 -8.19 -7.38
CA LEU A 377 5.55 -8.46 -6.43
C LEU A 377 5.45 -9.91 -5.92
N SER A 378 6.60 -10.56 -5.78
CA SER A 378 6.78 -11.88 -5.17
C SER A 378 7.45 -11.68 -3.82
N LEU A 379 6.76 -12.00 -2.73
CA LEU A 379 7.15 -11.65 -1.37
C LEU A 379 7.62 -12.88 -0.61
N GLN A 380 8.80 -12.78 -0.01
CA GLN A 380 9.38 -13.79 0.88
C GLN A 380 9.40 -13.31 2.33
N GLU A 381 9.37 -14.24 3.28
CA GLU A 381 9.47 -13.93 4.71
C GLU A 381 10.82 -13.27 5.03
N SER A 382 10.79 -12.29 5.94
CA SER A 382 11.97 -11.52 6.37
C SER A 382 12.19 -11.64 7.88
N LEU A 383 11.49 -10.84 8.67
CA LEU A 383 11.60 -10.82 10.13
C LEU A 383 10.23 -11.05 10.78
N ALA A 384 10.22 -11.78 11.89
CA ALA A 384 9.15 -11.72 12.88
C ALA A 384 9.58 -10.78 14.01
N VAL A 385 8.71 -9.85 14.40
CA VAL A 385 8.99 -8.89 15.47
C VAL A 385 7.87 -8.95 16.50
N ASP A 386 8.19 -9.48 17.67
CA ASP A 386 7.28 -9.53 18.81
C ASP A 386 7.67 -8.46 19.82
N VAL A 387 6.70 -7.69 20.30
CA VAL A 387 6.92 -6.61 21.27
C VAL A 387 5.95 -6.79 22.45
N SER A 388 6.47 -6.74 23.66
CA SER A 388 5.67 -6.60 24.89
C SER A 388 6.02 -5.31 25.62
N THR A 389 5.04 -4.80 26.36
CA THR A 389 5.19 -3.56 27.12
C THR A 389 4.92 -3.81 28.60
N GLN A 390 5.72 -3.20 29.47
CA GLN A 390 5.55 -3.32 30.93
C GLN A 390 5.81 -1.97 31.59
N ALA A 391 4.92 -1.56 32.48
CA ALA A 391 5.12 -0.35 33.28
C ALA A 391 6.31 -0.52 34.24
N SER A 392 7.17 0.48 34.33
CA SER A 392 8.32 0.44 35.22
C SER A 392 7.93 0.80 36.65
N TYR A 393 8.12 -0.13 37.57
CA TYR A 393 7.88 0.04 39.00
C TYR A 393 8.90 0.99 39.70
N ASN A 394 10.00 1.33 39.03
CA ASN A 394 11.09 2.16 39.58
C ASN A 394 11.17 3.56 38.94
N SER A 395 10.08 4.00 38.31
CA SER A 395 9.93 5.35 37.78
C SER A 395 10.21 6.40 38.87
N LYS A 396 10.97 7.46 38.57
CA LYS A 396 11.35 8.49 39.57
C LYS A 396 10.60 9.81 39.46
N THR A 397 10.06 10.13 38.28
CA THR A 397 9.52 11.46 37.98
C THR A 397 8.25 11.38 37.15
N VAL A 398 8.33 10.71 36.00
CA VAL A 398 7.21 10.44 35.09
C VAL A 398 7.05 8.94 34.92
N GLU A 399 5.91 8.51 34.39
CA GLU A 399 5.71 7.11 34.05
C GLU A 399 6.75 6.66 33.01
N GLU A 400 7.42 5.55 33.29
CA GLU A 400 8.36 4.91 32.39
C GLU A 400 7.84 3.53 31.98
N LEU A 401 8.16 3.11 30.75
CA LEU A 401 7.74 1.85 30.15
C LEU A 401 8.99 1.08 29.71
N ALA A 402 9.05 -0.21 30.05
CA ALA A 402 9.97 -1.16 29.45
C ALA A 402 9.31 -1.79 28.22
N LEU A 403 10.05 -1.83 27.12
CA LEU A 403 9.65 -2.48 25.87
C LEU A 403 10.60 -3.64 25.63
N ALA A 404 10.10 -4.87 25.69
CA ALA A 404 10.88 -6.06 25.34
C ALA A 404 10.51 -6.48 23.93
N MET A 405 11.52 -6.52 23.05
CA MET A 405 11.35 -6.86 21.65
C MET A 405 12.17 -8.12 21.33
N LYS A 406 11.53 -9.11 20.71
CA LYS A 406 12.18 -10.29 20.11
C LYS A 406 12.09 -10.16 18.59
N ILE A 407 13.24 -10.21 17.94
CA ILE A 407 13.36 -10.14 16.49
C ILE A 407 13.94 -11.46 16.00
N THR A 408 13.24 -12.15 15.12
CA THR A 408 13.65 -13.45 14.58
C THR A 408 13.79 -13.37 13.06
N ASN A 409 14.92 -13.83 12.52
CA ASN A 409 15.10 -13.97 11.08
C ASN A 409 14.36 -15.23 10.59
N LEU A 410 13.31 -15.04 9.79
CA LEU A 410 12.46 -16.14 9.29
C LEU A 410 13.06 -16.88 8.10
N ASN A 411 14.21 -16.45 7.58
CA ASN A 411 14.89 -17.14 6.50
C ASN A 411 15.21 -18.59 6.90
N LYS A 412 14.82 -19.55 6.06
CA LYS A 412 15.05 -20.98 6.29
C LYS A 412 16.43 -21.39 5.75
N PRO A 413 17.22 -22.20 6.46
CA PRO A 413 18.60 -22.54 6.09
C PRO A 413 18.72 -23.34 4.77
N HIS A 414 17.62 -23.94 4.29
CA HIS A 414 17.56 -24.67 3.00
C HIS A 414 16.80 -23.90 1.91
N ASN A 415 16.52 -22.61 2.11
CA ASN A 415 15.97 -21.78 1.07
C ASN A 415 17.05 -21.50 0.01
N SER A 416 16.66 -21.33 -1.25
CA SER A 416 17.58 -20.94 -2.33
C SER A 416 18.22 -19.56 -2.11
N LEU A 417 17.63 -18.77 -1.23
CA LEU A 417 18.03 -17.43 -0.82
C LEU A 417 18.61 -17.48 0.59
N SER A 418 19.91 -17.24 0.74
CA SER A 418 20.53 -16.97 2.05
C SER A 418 20.33 -15.48 2.36
N THR A 419 19.75 -15.18 3.53
CA THR A 419 19.49 -13.78 3.94
C THR A 419 20.07 -13.52 5.32
N GLU A 420 21.03 -12.59 5.37
CA GLU A 420 21.63 -12.08 6.61
C GLU A 420 21.03 -10.70 6.91
N VAL A 421 20.51 -10.48 8.11
CA VAL A 421 19.79 -9.24 8.44
C VAL A 421 20.48 -8.46 9.54
N MET A 422 20.92 -7.24 9.22
CA MET A 422 21.47 -6.28 10.17
C MET A 422 20.36 -5.34 10.68
N LEU A 423 20.24 -5.21 12.00
CA LEU A 423 19.34 -4.23 12.60
C LEU A 423 20.03 -2.87 12.68
N LEU A 424 19.38 -1.82 12.16
CA LEU A 424 19.98 -0.50 12.02
C LEU A 424 19.54 0.48 13.11
N ASN A 425 18.24 0.59 13.34
CA ASN A 425 17.67 1.63 14.20
C ASN A 425 16.26 1.24 14.66
N VAL A 426 15.94 1.59 15.90
CA VAL A 426 14.57 1.48 16.43
C VAL A 426 14.04 2.88 16.66
N GLY A 427 12.83 3.14 16.18
CA GLY A 427 12.13 4.39 16.38
C GLY A 427 10.76 4.19 17.00
N LEU A 428 10.26 5.23 17.64
CA LEU A 428 8.91 5.31 18.18
C LEU A 428 8.29 6.62 17.69
N LEU A 429 7.15 6.51 17.01
CA LEU A 429 6.31 7.63 16.63
C LEU A 429 5.09 7.65 17.56
N SER A 430 5.01 8.65 18.45
CA SER A 430 3.94 8.74 19.44
C SER A 430 3.71 10.17 19.95
N LYS A 431 2.45 10.47 20.32
CA LYS A 431 2.06 11.68 21.07
C LYS A 431 2.37 11.57 22.57
N ASN A 432 2.41 10.33 23.07
CA ASN A 432 2.33 10.00 24.50
C ASN A 432 3.63 9.44 25.10
N TRP A 433 4.55 8.98 24.25
CA TRP A 433 5.77 8.27 24.66
C TRP A 433 6.98 8.71 23.84
N THR A 434 8.14 8.80 24.49
CA THR A 434 9.43 8.99 23.80
C THR A 434 10.44 7.97 24.29
N LEU A 435 11.23 7.42 23.38
CA LEU A 435 12.34 6.55 23.73
C LEU A 435 13.40 7.33 24.53
N THR A 436 13.95 6.68 25.55
CA THR A 436 15.09 7.16 26.33
C THR A 436 16.38 6.60 25.75
N LYS A 437 17.55 7.11 26.18
CA LYS A 437 18.85 6.60 25.71
C LYS A 437 19.23 5.28 26.40
N ASP A 438 18.47 4.84 27.39
CA ASP A 438 18.72 3.62 28.13
C ASP A 438 18.24 2.42 27.29
N ILE A 439 19.20 1.66 26.79
CA ILE A 439 18.99 0.50 25.94
C ILE A 439 19.87 -0.65 26.40
N VAL A 440 19.30 -1.86 26.45
CA VAL A 440 20.05 -3.09 26.67
C VAL A 440 19.96 -3.92 25.40
N THR A 441 21.06 -3.95 24.65
CA THR A 441 21.20 -4.70 23.41
C THR A 441 22.58 -5.34 23.30
N PRO A 442 22.71 -6.41 22.50
CA PRO A 442 24.00 -6.82 21.97
C PRO A 442 24.70 -5.65 21.25
N LYS A 443 26.04 -5.62 21.28
CA LYS A 443 26.84 -4.54 20.65
C LYS A 443 26.68 -4.46 19.12
N TYR A 444 26.31 -5.57 18.49
CA TYR A 444 26.09 -5.71 17.06
C TYR A 444 25.04 -6.80 16.85
N ILE A 445 24.01 -6.53 16.06
CA ILE A 445 22.92 -7.47 15.81
C ILE A 445 22.86 -7.74 14.31
N ASN A 446 23.57 -8.78 13.89
CA ASN A 446 23.43 -9.39 12.58
C ASN A 446 22.82 -10.77 12.79
N LEU A 447 21.62 -10.96 12.25
CA LEU A 447 20.83 -12.17 12.40
C LEU A 447 21.06 -13.06 11.17
N LEU A 448 21.68 -14.21 11.38
CA LEU A 448 21.69 -15.30 10.41
C LEU A 448 20.31 -15.98 10.38
N SER A 449 20.13 -16.89 9.43
CA SER A 449 18.89 -17.65 9.27
C SER A 449 18.46 -18.31 10.59
N GLN A 450 17.21 -18.08 11.01
CA GLN A 450 16.62 -18.58 12.26
C GLN A 450 17.20 -18.00 13.56
N GLU A 451 18.18 -17.11 13.52
CA GLU A 451 18.66 -16.44 14.72
C GLU A 451 17.65 -15.42 15.24
N SER A 452 17.65 -15.23 16.56
CA SER A 452 16.82 -14.26 17.25
C SER A 452 17.65 -13.31 18.09
N ALA A 453 17.22 -12.05 18.18
CA ALA A 453 17.77 -11.06 19.10
C ALA A 453 16.69 -10.53 20.05
N HIS A 454 17.09 -10.32 21.30
CA HIS A 454 16.26 -9.68 22.31
C HIS A 454 16.79 -8.27 22.58
N ILE A 455 15.89 -7.30 22.55
CA ILE A 455 16.20 -5.88 22.73
C ILE A 455 15.27 -5.33 23.81
N LEU A 456 15.85 -4.74 24.85
CA LEU A 456 15.10 -4.03 25.89
C LEU A 456 15.31 -2.53 25.72
N LEU A 457 14.20 -1.83 25.51
CA LEU A 457 14.16 -0.37 25.38
C LEU A 457 13.40 0.21 26.56
N LYS A 458 13.70 1.46 26.87
CA LYS A 458 12.96 2.23 27.86
C LYS A 458 12.34 3.46 27.22
N ALA A 459 11.04 3.67 27.43
CA ALA A 459 10.32 4.87 27.04
C ALA A 459 9.86 5.65 28.28
N LYS A 460 9.70 6.96 28.14
CA LYS A 460 9.13 7.83 29.17
C LYS A 460 7.88 8.53 28.64
N ARG A 461 6.91 8.76 29.52
CA ARG A 461 5.68 9.48 29.18
C ARG A 461 5.97 10.95 28.85
N VAL A 462 5.36 11.43 27.77
CA VAL A 462 5.33 12.84 27.35
C VAL A 462 3.93 13.12 26.84
N VAL A 463 3.38 14.32 27.02
CA VAL A 463 2.06 14.66 26.47
C VAL A 463 2.24 15.78 25.45
N ARG A 464 1.88 15.50 24.19
CA ARG A 464 2.04 16.42 23.05
C ARG A 464 0.76 16.49 22.22
N SER A 465 0.59 17.60 21.50
CA SER A 465 -0.51 17.76 20.53
C SER A 465 -0.31 16.93 19.26
N THR A 466 0.93 16.62 18.89
CA THR A 466 1.27 15.88 17.66
C THR A 466 2.31 14.80 17.93
N SER A 467 2.27 13.72 17.16
CA SER A 467 3.24 12.63 17.30
C SER A 467 4.63 13.09 16.90
N GLU A 468 5.59 12.79 17.76
CA GLU A 468 6.99 13.05 17.51
C GLU A 468 7.74 11.73 17.39
N TYR A 469 8.76 11.75 16.53
CA TYR A 469 9.63 10.61 16.34
C TYR A 469 10.81 10.68 17.30
N SER A 470 11.03 9.60 18.04
CA SER A 470 12.21 9.37 18.86
C SER A 470 12.89 8.09 18.40
N ASN A 471 14.23 8.03 18.42
CA ASN A 471 14.93 6.86 17.93
C ASN A 471 16.20 6.53 18.71
N ILE A 472 16.61 5.27 18.59
CA ILE A 472 17.85 4.72 19.13
C ILE A 472 18.55 3.95 18.00
N PRO A 473 19.72 4.41 17.54
CA PRO A 473 20.50 3.67 16.56
C PRO A 473 21.05 2.39 17.18
N LEU A 474 20.86 1.26 16.49
CA LEU A 474 21.41 -0.04 16.87
C LEU A 474 22.75 -0.33 16.18
N SER A 475 23.03 0.37 15.07
CA SER A 475 24.25 0.23 14.28
C SER A 475 25.07 1.52 14.26
N THR A 476 26.38 1.38 14.01
CA THR A 476 27.31 2.51 13.84
C THR A 476 27.20 3.18 12.47
N ASP A 477 26.51 2.56 11.50
CA ASP A 477 26.29 3.12 10.17
C ASP A 477 25.23 4.22 10.15
N LYS A 478 25.65 5.42 10.59
CA LYS A 478 24.80 6.62 10.59
C LYS A 478 24.40 7.09 9.19
N LYS A 479 25.16 6.74 8.14
CA LYS A 479 24.87 7.20 6.77
C LYS A 479 23.64 6.51 6.20
N SER A 480 23.55 5.19 6.36
CA SER A 480 22.38 4.41 5.92
C SER A 480 21.11 4.77 6.69
N ILE A 481 21.24 5.06 7.99
CA ILE A 481 20.10 5.50 8.83
C ILE A 481 19.57 6.86 8.37
N GLN A 482 20.46 7.81 8.04
CA GLN A 482 20.05 9.17 7.71
C GLN A 482 19.47 9.32 6.30
N SER A 483 19.96 8.53 5.33
CA SER A 483 19.54 8.65 3.92
C SER A 483 18.08 8.27 3.69
N LEU A 484 17.58 7.29 4.44
CA LEU A 484 16.23 6.75 4.32
C LEU A 484 15.25 7.25 5.40
N MET A 485 15.72 8.09 6.33
CA MET A 485 14.91 8.55 7.47
C MET A 485 13.60 9.21 7.03
N ASN A 486 13.66 10.10 6.04
CA ASN A 486 12.45 10.78 5.53
C ASN A 486 11.45 9.78 4.95
N THR A 487 11.95 8.76 4.24
CA THR A 487 11.13 7.67 3.68
C THR A 487 10.45 6.87 4.77
N TYR A 488 11.23 6.47 5.78
CA TYR A 488 10.71 5.66 6.87
C TYR A 488 9.68 6.41 7.72
N LEU A 489 9.88 7.70 7.94
CA LEU A 489 8.90 8.55 8.64
C LEU A 489 7.63 8.76 7.83
N ALA A 490 7.74 8.90 6.51
CA ALA A 490 6.58 9.07 5.64
C ALA A 490 5.66 7.83 5.67
N PHE A 491 6.23 6.63 5.59
CA PHE A 491 5.45 5.39 5.76
C PHE A 491 4.89 5.24 7.18
N ALA A 492 5.66 5.53 8.23
CA ALA A 492 5.16 5.44 9.61
C ALA A 492 3.96 6.37 9.86
N ARG A 493 3.98 7.61 9.34
CA ARG A 493 2.86 8.55 9.42
C ARG A 493 1.61 8.08 8.68
N LYS A 494 1.77 7.27 7.62
CA LYS A 494 0.63 6.62 6.94
C LYS A 494 0.00 5.52 7.79
N VAL A 495 0.79 4.81 8.60
CA VAL A 495 0.33 3.76 9.51
C VAL A 495 -0.37 4.33 10.74
N GLU A 496 0.05 5.50 11.21
CA GLU A 496 -0.60 6.19 12.34
C GLU A 496 -2.04 6.64 12.02
N LYS A 497 -2.35 6.87 10.73
CA LYS A 497 -3.64 7.39 10.27
C LYS A 497 -4.60 6.24 9.90
N PRO A 498 -5.92 6.44 10.07
CA PRO A 498 -6.91 5.45 9.66
C PRO A 498 -6.80 5.13 8.17
N HIS A 499 -6.82 3.84 7.85
CA HIS A 499 -6.77 3.34 6.49
C HIS A 499 -8.13 3.46 5.82
N ILE A 500 -8.39 4.64 5.24
CA ILE A 500 -9.59 4.87 4.42
C ILE A 500 -9.24 4.56 2.96
N THR A 501 -9.79 3.47 2.41
CA THR A 501 -9.58 3.03 1.02
C THR A 501 -10.90 2.74 0.31
N MET A 502 -10.93 2.85 -1.03
CA MET A 502 -12.12 2.59 -1.88
C MET A 502 -12.38 1.13 -2.18
N PHE A 503 -11.44 0.27 -1.79
CA PHE A 503 -11.39 -1.12 -2.19
C PHE A 503 -11.54 -2.07 -1.00
N ASP A 504 -11.31 -1.59 0.23
CA ASP A 504 -11.44 -2.38 1.46
C ASP A 504 -12.49 -1.79 2.41
N ASP A 505 -13.74 -2.22 2.23
CA ASP A 505 -14.82 -1.90 3.17
C ASP A 505 -14.67 -2.65 4.52
N LEU A 506 -13.91 -3.76 4.57
CA LEU A 506 -13.76 -4.60 5.79
C LEU A 506 -12.69 -4.09 6.77
N ASP A 507 -11.52 -3.63 6.30
CA ASP A 507 -10.42 -3.17 7.17
C ASP A 507 -10.66 -1.75 7.73
N SER A 508 -11.57 -1.00 7.11
CA SER A 508 -12.05 0.28 7.62
C SER A 508 -12.69 0.16 9.02
N PHE A 509 -13.22 -1.03 9.37
CA PHE A 509 -13.83 -1.32 10.68
C PHE A 509 -12.85 -1.93 11.70
N SER A 510 -11.67 -2.39 11.28
CA SER A 510 -10.67 -3.03 12.16
C SER A 510 -9.57 -2.07 12.63
N PHE A 511 -9.52 -0.84 12.09
CA PHE A 511 -8.58 0.19 12.56
C PHE A 511 -8.87 0.54 14.02
N LYS A 512 -8.13 -0.08 14.93
CA LYS A 512 -7.94 0.44 16.27
C LYS A 512 -6.98 1.61 16.14
N GLU A 513 -7.42 2.80 16.52
CA GLU A 513 -6.52 3.92 16.69
C GLU A 513 -5.36 3.48 17.58
N ASN A 514 -4.12 3.56 17.08
CA ASN A 514 -2.93 3.17 17.83
C ASN A 514 -2.68 4.23 18.92
N LYS A 515 -3.42 4.12 20.03
CA LYS A 515 -3.50 5.16 21.07
C LYS A 515 -2.15 5.54 21.68
N ASP A 516 -1.21 4.59 21.76
CA ASP A 516 0.10 4.81 22.39
C ASP A 516 1.24 5.01 21.38
N GLY A 517 1.04 4.70 20.09
CA GLY A 517 2.00 4.98 19.02
C GLY A 517 2.43 3.75 18.21
N VAL A 518 3.43 3.95 17.34
CA VAL A 518 3.96 2.91 16.44
C VAL A 518 5.47 2.77 16.61
N LEU A 519 5.91 1.56 16.95
CA LEU A 519 7.32 1.18 16.94
C LEU A 519 7.77 0.88 15.50
N ILE A 520 8.97 1.30 15.19
CA ILE A 520 9.56 1.24 13.86
C ILE A 520 10.91 0.52 13.98
N LEU A 521 11.07 -0.62 13.33
CA LEU A 521 12.35 -1.32 13.24
C LEU A 521 12.91 -1.17 11.83
N GLN A 522 14.05 -0.50 11.70
CA GLN A 522 14.78 -0.37 10.43
C GLN A 522 15.87 -1.43 10.34
N TRP A 523 15.96 -2.09 9.19
CA TRP A 523 16.90 -3.17 8.96
C TRP A 523 17.47 -3.10 7.54
N GLN A 524 18.62 -3.75 7.36
CA GLN A 524 19.26 -3.95 6.08
C GLN A 524 19.60 -5.43 5.94
N ALA A 525 19.25 -6.03 4.82
CA ALA A 525 19.53 -7.43 4.56
C ALA A 525 20.50 -7.59 3.38
N ILE A 526 21.38 -8.56 3.52
CA ILE A 526 22.22 -9.08 2.44
C ILE A 526 21.54 -10.35 1.95
N VAL A 527 21.02 -10.31 0.73
CA VAL A 527 20.39 -11.45 0.07
C VAL A 527 21.39 -12.04 -0.92
N ASN A 528 21.79 -13.28 -0.65
CA ASN A 528 22.68 -14.07 -1.50
C ASN A 528 21.82 -15.01 -2.36
N GLU A 529 21.72 -14.68 -3.65
CA GLU A 529 21.25 -15.56 -4.72
C GLU A 529 22.48 -16.22 -5.35
N ALA A 530 22.40 -17.49 -5.78
CA ALA A 530 23.54 -18.33 -6.19
C ALA A 530 24.72 -17.64 -6.92
N THR A 531 24.47 -16.61 -7.75
CA THR A 531 25.50 -15.82 -8.45
C THR A 531 25.43 -14.31 -8.20
N LYS A 532 24.46 -13.80 -7.43
CA LYS A 532 24.22 -12.37 -7.21
C LYS A 532 24.02 -12.07 -5.73
N LYS A 533 24.75 -11.08 -5.24
CA LYS A 533 24.57 -10.50 -3.91
C LYS A 533 23.83 -9.18 -4.04
N ARG A 534 22.71 -9.01 -3.34
CA ARG A 534 21.99 -7.73 -3.27
C ARG A 534 21.85 -7.26 -1.84
N VAL A 535 21.91 -5.94 -1.66
CA VAL A 535 21.67 -5.28 -0.37
C VAL A 535 20.31 -4.61 -0.47
N VAL A 536 19.42 -4.96 0.45
CA VAL A 536 18.06 -4.44 0.52
C VAL A 536 17.83 -3.79 1.88
N ASN A 537 16.96 -2.78 1.94
CA ASN A 537 16.62 -2.10 3.19
C ASN A 537 15.13 -2.27 3.44
N GLY A 538 14.72 -2.33 4.70
CA GLY A 538 13.31 -2.45 5.04
C GLY A 538 12.97 -1.85 6.40
N GLN A 539 11.67 -1.80 6.66
CA GLN A 539 11.12 -1.17 7.86
C GLN A 539 9.85 -1.88 8.34
N CYS A 540 9.92 -2.52 9.50
CA CYS A 540 8.75 -3.10 10.16
C CYS A 540 8.02 -2.03 10.98
N HIS A 541 6.69 -2.10 10.99
CA HIS A 541 5.81 -1.23 11.79
C HIS A 541 5.03 -2.08 12.79
N ILE A 542 5.19 -1.80 14.08
CA ILE A 542 4.55 -2.54 15.15
C ILE A 542 3.70 -1.56 15.95
N PRO A 543 2.36 -1.66 15.93
CA PRO A 543 1.52 -0.83 16.77
C PRO A 543 1.77 -1.16 18.24
N ILE A 544 1.83 -0.13 19.09
CA ILE A 544 1.96 -0.30 20.53
C ILE A 544 0.62 0.04 21.18
N GLU A 545 0.13 -0.88 21.99
CA GLU A 545 -0.98 -0.68 22.92
C GLU A 545 -0.45 -0.98 24.33
N VAL A 546 -0.44 0.02 25.22
CA VAL A 546 0.03 -0.18 26.59
C VAL A 546 -1.12 -0.74 27.42
N THR A 547 -1.30 -2.04 27.32
CA THR A 547 -2.11 -2.81 28.28
C THR A 547 -1.33 -2.93 29.59
N ARG A 548 -2.01 -2.78 30.72
CA ARG A 548 -1.44 -2.92 32.08
C ARG A 548 -2.07 -4.13 32.78
N LYS A 549 -2.19 -5.25 32.07
CA LYS A 549 -2.73 -6.52 32.58
C LYS A 549 -1.57 -7.38 33.10
N GLU A 550 -1.87 -8.30 34.02
CA GLU A 550 -0.88 -9.30 34.47
C GLU A 550 -0.38 -10.17 33.30
N GLU A 551 -1.21 -10.33 32.27
CA GLU A 551 -0.86 -10.98 30.99
C GLU A 551 0.36 -10.34 30.30
N ASP A 552 0.53 -9.02 30.40
CA ASP A 552 1.65 -8.30 29.77
C ASP A 552 3.00 -8.62 30.45
N VAL A 553 2.96 -8.82 31.77
CA VAL A 553 4.13 -9.25 32.56
C VAL A 553 4.53 -10.67 32.16
N ILE A 554 3.55 -11.57 32.06
CA ILE A 554 3.76 -12.96 31.61
C ILE A 554 4.28 -12.99 30.17
N GLN A 555 3.76 -12.13 29.29
CA GLN A 555 4.22 -12.03 27.90
C GLN A 555 5.64 -11.49 27.82
N MET A 556 6.01 -10.50 28.64
CA MET A 556 7.40 -10.02 28.72
C MET A 556 8.35 -11.11 29.23
N GLU A 557 7.95 -11.85 30.27
CA GLU A 557 8.72 -12.99 30.77
C GLU A 557 8.88 -14.09 29.72
N ARG A 558 7.84 -14.37 28.91
CA ARG A 558 7.89 -15.31 27.77
C ARG A 558 8.77 -14.82 26.63
N ILE A 559 8.78 -13.52 26.35
CA ILE A 559 9.66 -12.93 25.33
C ILE A 559 11.13 -13.03 25.78
N LEU A 560 11.40 -12.87 27.09
CA LEU A 560 12.75 -12.91 27.64
C LEU A 560 13.24 -14.32 28.00
N SER A 561 12.33 -15.28 28.17
CA SER A 561 12.62 -16.67 28.54
C SER A 561 12.18 -17.57 27.39
N ASP A 562 13.12 -18.20 26.67
CA ASP A 562 12.83 -19.12 25.53
C ASP A 562 12.02 -20.39 25.90
N THR A 563 11.40 -20.43 27.09
CA THR A 563 10.58 -21.51 27.62
C THR A 563 9.09 -21.22 27.44
N VAL A 564 8.37 -22.16 26.82
CA VAL A 564 6.89 -22.15 26.75
C VAL A 564 6.34 -22.34 28.17
N ILE A 565 5.81 -21.27 28.77
CA ILE A 565 5.01 -21.39 30.00
C ILE A 565 3.60 -21.79 29.55
N ASP A 566 3.32 -23.10 29.61
CA ASP A 566 1.98 -23.66 29.40
C ASP A 566 1.04 -23.12 30.49
N ILE A 567 0.10 -22.27 30.09
CA ILE A 567 -0.98 -21.81 30.96
C ILE A 567 -2.27 -22.12 30.22
N ASN A 568 -3.01 -23.09 30.75
CA ASN A 568 -4.37 -23.41 30.32
C ASN A 568 -5.19 -22.12 30.12
N ASN A 569 -5.65 -21.92 28.88
CA ASN A 569 -6.60 -20.88 28.53
C ASN A 569 -7.86 -21.02 29.40
N LYS A 570 -8.00 -20.15 30.40
CA LYS A 570 -9.33 -19.86 30.95
C LYS A 570 -9.99 -18.84 30.04
N ALA A 571 -11.10 -19.26 29.45
CA ALA A 571 -11.94 -18.44 28.61
C ALA A 571 -12.32 -17.11 29.31
N ILE A 572 -12.35 -16.07 28.49
CA ILE A 572 -12.81 -14.72 28.80
C ILE A 572 -14.24 -14.80 29.34
N SER A 573 -14.49 -14.21 30.50
CA SER A 573 -15.82 -14.00 31.08
C SER A 573 -16.16 -12.50 31.06
N GLU A 574 -17.43 -12.19 30.88
CA GLU A 574 -18.02 -10.88 30.58
C GLU A 574 -17.96 -9.84 31.73
N ASP A 575 -16.78 -9.59 32.33
CA ASP A 575 -16.60 -8.65 33.46
C ASP A 575 -15.80 -7.36 33.08
N ASP A 576 -15.77 -6.96 31.80
CA ASP A 576 -14.88 -5.90 31.30
C ASP A 576 -15.21 -4.47 31.80
N THR A 577 -16.44 -4.18 32.22
CA THR A 577 -16.84 -2.82 32.65
C THR A 577 -16.31 -2.46 34.03
N ASN A 578 -16.27 -3.40 34.98
CA ASN A 578 -15.76 -3.17 36.33
C ASN A 578 -14.21 -3.14 36.37
N GLN A 579 -13.53 -3.91 35.51
CA GLN A 579 -12.06 -3.91 35.48
C GLN A 579 -11.46 -2.60 34.98
N ASN A 580 -12.13 -1.89 34.07
CA ASN A 580 -11.64 -0.61 33.55
C ASN A 580 -11.72 0.53 34.57
N ALA A 581 -12.70 0.53 35.47
CA ALA A 581 -12.83 1.54 36.53
C ALA A 581 -11.75 1.38 37.64
N GLN A 582 -11.25 0.16 37.83
CA GLN A 582 -10.17 -0.14 38.78
C GLN A 582 -8.76 0.11 38.22
N LYS A 583 -8.64 0.51 36.94
CA LYS A 583 -7.36 0.69 36.21
C LYS A 583 -7.19 2.11 35.65
N GLN A 584 -7.54 3.12 36.44
CA GLN A 584 -7.46 4.53 36.06
C GLN A 584 -6.19 5.23 36.59
N VAL A 585 -5.59 4.70 37.66
CA VAL A 585 -4.36 5.24 38.26
C VAL A 585 -3.33 4.13 38.45
N SER A 586 -2.14 4.32 37.88
CA SER A 586 -0.94 3.51 38.16
C SER A 586 -0.09 4.25 39.19
N PHE A 587 0.58 3.54 40.09
CA PHE A 587 1.40 4.18 41.11
C PHE A 587 2.59 3.33 41.54
N ASN A 588 3.67 4.02 41.87
CA ASN A 588 4.89 3.39 42.37
C ASN A 588 5.58 4.28 43.41
N VAL A 589 6.55 3.72 44.13
CA VAL A 589 7.26 4.43 45.20
C VAL A 589 8.72 4.64 44.82
N ALA A 590 9.21 5.86 45.03
CA ALA A 590 10.62 6.20 44.91
C ALA A 590 11.24 6.39 46.30
N HIS A 591 12.22 5.55 46.62
CA HIS A 591 12.90 5.50 47.91
C HIS A 591 14.35 5.02 47.73
N PRO A 592 15.25 5.25 48.70
CA PRO A 592 16.57 4.62 48.70
C PRO A 592 16.44 3.09 48.84
N ALA A 593 17.17 2.32 48.01
CA ALA A 593 17.10 0.86 48.06
C ALA A 593 17.68 0.28 49.36
N MET A 594 18.71 0.92 49.92
CA MET A 594 19.34 0.55 51.18
C MET A 594 19.58 1.78 52.04
N VAL A 595 19.24 1.70 53.33
CA VAL A 595 19.51 2.72 54.33
C VAL A 595 20.37 2.12 55.44
N LYS A 596 21.41 2.85 55.84
CA LYS A 596 22.24 2.51 57.01
C LYS A 596 21.78 3.38 58.17
N HIS A 597 21.44 2.77 59.30
CA HIS A 597 20.97 3.48 60.49
C HIS A 597 21.58 2.84 61.74
N ASN A 598 21.88 3.65 62.75
CA ASN A 598 22.39 3.15 64.04
C ASN A 598 21.25 3.17 65.07
N PHE A 599 20.66 2.00 65.32
CA PHE A 599 19.51 1.89 66.23
C PHE A 599 19.89 2.04 67.71
N THR A 600 21.18 1.98 68.04
CA THR A 600 21.67 2.22 69.41
C THR A 600 21.74 3.71 69.74
N LYS A 601 22.05 4.56 68.75
CA LYS A 601 22.12 6.02 68.90
C LYS A 601 20.75 6.68 68.74
N ASP A 602 19.97 6.25 67.75
CA ASP A 602 18.61 6.73 67.52
C ASP A 602 17.67 5.55 67.30
N LYS A 603 16.67 5.39 68.15
CA LYS A 603 15.74 4.25 68.08
C LYS A 603 14.82 4.32 66.85
N LEU A 604 14.66 5.49 66.24
CA LEU A 604 13.77 5.70 65.11
C LEU A 604 14.56 5.98 63.84
N CYS A 605 14.32 5.18 62.80
CA CYS A 605 14.80 5.44 61.45
C CYS A 605 13.65 6.00 60.62
N ILE A 606 13.77 7.25 60.16
CA ILE A 606 12.78 7.92 59.31
C ILE A 606 13.34 7.98 57.89
N VAL A 607 12.66 7.32 56.96
CA VAL A 607 13.08 7.29 55.55
C VAL A 607 12.04 8.02 54.70
N PRO A 608 12.44 9.09 53.97
CA PRO A 608 11.52 9.77 53.06
C PRO A 608 11.20 8.90 51.85
N VAL A 609 9.92 8.82 51.50
CA VAL A 609 9.40 8.04 50.37
C VAL A 609 8.50 8.93 49.52
N LYS A 610 8.66 8.88 48.20
CA LYS A 610 7.76 9.59 47.27
C LYS A 610 6.82 8.57 46.63
N LEU A 611 5.52 8.73 46.84
CA LEU A 611 4.49 7.99 46.11
C LEU A 611 4.16 8.77 44.83
N LEU A 612 4.43 8.18 43.68
CA LEU A 612 4.14 8.74 42.36
C LEU A 612 2.80 8.17 41.89
N LEU A 613 1.90 9.06 41.48
CA LEU A 613 0.57 8.73 40.98
C LEU A 613 0.51 9.11 39.50
N HIS A 614 0.32 8.14 38.63
CA HIS A 614 0.24 8.30 37.19
C HIS A 614 -1.21 8.16 36.73
N SER A 615 -1.74 9.20 36.11
CA SER A 615 -3.05 9.14 35.46
C SER A 615 -2.94 8.33 34.18
N ILE A 616 -3.82 7.36 34.03
CA ILE A 616 -3.90 6.51 32.84
C ILE A 616 -4.95 7.04 31.86
N THR A 617 -5.90 7.83 32.35
CA THR A 617 -7.01 8.34 31.54
C THR A 617 -6.55 9.51 30.67
N ASP A 618 -7.08 9.56 29.44
CA ASP A 618 -6.81 10.57 28.42
C ASP A 618 -7.71 11.82 28.54
N ASN A 619 -8.95 11.65 29.00
CA ASN A 619 -9.95 12.73 28.94
C ASN A 619 -10.47 13.18 30.32
N ASN A 620 -10.33 12.37 31.37
CA ASN A 620 -10.96 12.63 32.66
C ASN A 620 -9.94 13.14 33.69
N VAL A 621 -10.29 14.21 34.39
CA VAL A 621 -9.60 14.60 35.62
C VAL A 621 -10.09 13.67 36.73
N LEU A 622 -9.18 13.15 37.55
CA LEU A 622 -9.48 12.20 38.62
C LEU A 622 -9.29 12.85 39.99
N SER A 623 -10.17 12.53 40.94
CA SER A 623 -9.94 12.74 42.37
C SER A 623 -9.41 11.45 42.97
N VAL A 624 -8.18 11.48 43.49
CA VAL A 624 -7.48 10.32 44.04
C VAL A 624 -7.36 10.48 45.55
N ALA A 625 -7.81 9.47 46.29
CA ALA A 625 -7.69 9.35 47.73
C ALA A 625 -6.65 8.26 48.07
N ILE A 626 -5.64 8.64 48.85
CA ILE A 626 -4.60 7.72 49.32
C ILE A 626 -4.81 7.52 50.82
N ASN A 627 -5.04 6.27 51.22
CA ASN A 627 -5.11 5.89 52.63
C ASN A 627 -3.83 5.15 53.02
N THR A 628 -3.20 5.53 54.13
CA THR A 628 -1.94 4.93 54.61
C THR A 628 -2.11 4.10 55.89
N THR A 629 -3.36 3.85 56.31
CA THR A 629 -3.70 3.20 57.59
C THR A 629 -4.29 1.80 57.42
N ASP A 630 -4.89 1.52 56.25
CA ASP A 630 -5.62 0.28 56.01
C ASP A 630 -4.71 -0.74 55.29
N PRO A 631 -4.71 -2.03 55.70
CA PRO A 631 -3.88 -3.04 55.06
C PRO A 631 -4.25 -3.21 53.58
N SER A 632 -3.22 -3.26 52.71
CA SER A 632 -3.37 -3.42 51.26
C SER A 632 -3.56 -4.87 50.81
N LYS A 633 -3.23 -5.86 51.66
CA LYS A 633 -3.33 -7.30 51.39
C LYS A 633 -4.07 -8.03 52.51
N LYS A 634 -4.82 -9.10 52.19
CA LYS A 634 -5.14 -10.15 53.17
C LYS A 634 -3.82 -10.82 53.57
N PRO A 635 -3.52 -11.01 54.87
CA PRO A 635 -2.24 -11.58 55.29
C PRO A 635 -2.05 -12.97 54.68
N ALA A 636 -0.89 -13.20 54.06
CA ALA A 636 -0.50 -14.54 53.62
C ALA A 636 -0.46 -15.47 54.83
N THR A 637 -1.01 -16.67 54.69
CA THR A 637 -1.04 -17.69 55.75
C THR A 637 0.40 -18.04 56.13
N ILE A 638 0.86 -17.55 57.29
CA ILE A 638 2.20 -17.79 57.79
C ILE A 638 2.31 -19.27 58.21
N ASN A 639 2.97 -20.09 57.40
CA ASN A 639 3.45 -21.39 57.86
C ASN A 639 4.58 -21.14 58.88
N LYS A 640 4.27 -21.38 60.16
CA LYS A 640 5.16 -21.14 61.32
C LYS A 640 6.40 -22.06 61.39
N SER A 641 6.79 -22.74 60.32
CA SER A 641 7.87 -23.74 60.32
C SER A 641 9.24 -23.23 59.85
N ASN A 642 9.35 -21.99 59.35
CA ASN A 642 10.61 -21.46 58.85
C ASN A 642 11.21 -20.44 59.83
N LEU A 643 12.49 -20.63 60.21
CA LEU A 643 13.25 -19.73 61.10
C LEU A 643 13.49 -18.33 60.49
N SER A 644 13.17 -18.14 59.21
CA SER A 644 13.20 -16.87 58.48
C SER A 644 11.94 -16.74 57.62
N SER A 645 11.33 -15.56 57.64
CA SER A 645 10.24 -15.22 56.71
C SER A 645 10.85 -15.01 55.31
N PRO A 646 10.37 -15.72 54.27
CA PRO A 646 10.79 -15.46 52.89
C PRO A 646 10.24 -14.13 52.35
N CYS A 647 9.31 -13.49 53.09
CA CYS A 647 8.65 -12.26 52.68
C CYS A 647 9.15 -11.06 53.49
N ALA A 648 9.23 -9.90 52.83
CA ALA A 648 9.51 -8.62 53.46
C ALA A 648 8.45 -8.28 54.54
N SER A 649 8.89 -7.61 55.60
CA SER A 649 8.05 -7.29 56.75
C SER A 649 7.08 -6.14 56.46
N SER A 650 5.82 -6.29 56.88
CA SER A 650 4.80 -5.23 56.86
C SER A 650 4.70 -4.47 58.20
N THR A 651 5.59 -4.73 59.15
CA THR A 651 5.58 -4.09 60.48
C THR A 651 6.37 -2.79 60.44
N PHE A 652 5.70 -1.72 60.01
CA PHE A 652 6.18 -0.35 60.06
C PHE A 652 4.98 0.60 60.08
N SER A 653 5.23 1.89 60.19
CA SER A 653 4.16 2.90 60.12
C SER A 653 4.51 4.03 59.16
N TRP A 654 3.52 4.46 58.39
CA TRP A 654 3.61 5.67 57.59
C TRP A 654 3.47 6.90 58.49
N LEU A 655 4.39 7.85 58.35
CA LEU A 655 4.37 9.16 59.00
C LEU A 655 3.69 10.17 58.06
N GLY A 656 2.62 10.80 58.54
CA GLY A 656 1.89 11.84 57.81
C GLY A 656 0.38 11.76 57.98
N ASN A 657 -0.35 12.44 57.09
CA ASN A 657 -1.82 12.41 57.08
C ASN A 657 -2.31 11.03 56.63
N GLY A 658 -3.13 10.37 57.46
CA GLY A 658 -3.66 9.03 57.19
C GLY A 658 -4.54 8.92 55.93
N LYS A 659 -5.04 10.06 55.44
CA LYS A 659 -5.75 10.20 54.16
C LYS A 659 -5.28 11.45 53.44
N VAL A 660 -4.86 11.30 52.18
CA VAL A 660 -4.44 12.40 51.30
C VAL A 660 -5.34 12.43 50.07
N LEU A 661 -5.87 13.61 49.74
CA LEU A 661 -6.65 13.82 48.51
C LEU A 661 -5.81 14.59 47.48
N LYS A 662 -5.78 14.10 46.25
CA LYS A 662 -5.13 14.73 45.11
C LYS A 662 -6.08 14.85 43.93
N VAL A 663 -5.84 15.86 43.10
CA VAL A 663 -6.49 16.03 41.80
C VAL A 663 -5.45 15.70 40.75
N LEU A 664 -5.76 14.71 39.92
CA LEU A 664 -4.83 14.18 38.93
C LEU A 664 -5.38 14.46 37.53
N HIS A 665 -4.63 15.25 36.76
CA HIS A 665 -4.98 15.57 35.38
C HIS A 665 -4.71 14.38 34.43
N PRO A 666 -5.41 14.32 33.28
CA PRO A 666 -5.24 13.24 32.31
C PRO A 666 -3.78 13.05 31.88
N LEU A 667 -3.31 11.80 31.85
CA LEU A 667 -1.95 11.41 31.45
C LEU A 667 -0.80 12.12 32.20
N MET A 668 -1.08 12.77 33.33
CA MET A 668 -0.08 13.47 34.14
C MET A 668 0.34 12.64 35.36
N THR A 669 1.50 13.00 35.92
CA THR A 669 2.01 12.44 37.17
C THR A 669 1.97 13.48 38.28
N ASP A 670 1.46 13.13 39.45
CA ASP A 670 1.58 13.92 40.68
C ASP A 670 2.33 13.11 41.75
N THR A 671 2.93 13.80 42.71
CA THR A 671 3.73 13.19 43.78
C THR A 671 3.13 13.48 45.14
N VAL A 672 3.13 12.45 45.99
CA VAL A 672 2.83 12.57 47.42
C VAL A 672 4.07 12.21 48.22
N ASN A 673 4.51 13.15 49.06
CA ASN A 673 5.64 12.93 49.95
C ASN A 673 5.13 12.20 51.21
N LEU A 674 5.68 11.03 51.46
CA LEU A 674 5.46 10.20 52.63
C LEU A 674 6.79 10.01 53.36
N ALA A 675 6.73 9.51 54.59
CA ALA A 675 7.91 8.98 55.26
C ALA A 675 7.55 7.68 55.99
N VAL A 676 8.46 6.72 56.00
CA VAL A 676 8.29 5.48 56.74
C VAL A 676 9.10 5.53 58.03
N VAL A 677 8.50 5.09 59.14
CA VAL A 677 9.16 4.98 60.45
C VAL A 677 9.46 3.53 60.75
N LEU A 678 10.72 3.26 61.06
CA LEU A 678 11.25 1.92 61.31
C LEU A 678 11.98 1.90 62.65
N THR A 679 11.80 0.81 63.40
CA THR A 679 12.37 0.64 64.74
C THR A 679 13.42 -0.48 64.82
N ARG A 680 13.69 -1.16 63.70
CA ARG A 680 14.61 -2.29 63.62
C ARG A 680 15.23 -2.43 62.22
N PRO A 681 16.42 -3.04 62.10
CA PRO A 681 16.96 -3.43 60.81
C PRO A 681 16.11 -4.56 60.19
N GLY A 682 16.11 -4.65 58.85
CA GLY A 682 15.36 -5.66 58.11
C GLY A 682 14.95 -5.22 56.70
N THR A 683 14.19 -6.07 56.02
CA THR A 683 13.59 -5.80 54.71
C THR A 683 12.09 -5.53 54.87
N PHE A 684 11.60 -4.40 54.38
CA PHE A 684 10.22 -3.94 54.58
C PHE A 684 9.46 -3.78 53.25
N ASP A 685 8.20 -4.25 53.18
CA ASP A 685 7.31 -4.12 52.00
C ASP A 685 6.64 -2.74 52.00
N LEU A 686 7.15 -1.79 51.22
CA LEU A 686 6.59 -0.43 51.16
C LEU A 686 5.20 -0.37 50.47
N GLY A 687 4.72 -1.47 49.89
CA GLY A 687 3.32 -1.56 49.45
C GLY A 687 2.35 -1.84 50.58
N ALA A 688 2.84 -2.23 51.77
CA ALA A 688 1.98 -2.49 52.91
C ALA A 688 1.32 -1.21 53.43
N HIS A 689 0.05 -1.33 53.77
CA HIS A 689 -0.78 -0.26 54.33
C HIS A 689 -1.02 0.96 53.41
N ILE A 690 -0.82 0.84 52.10
CA ILE A 690 -1.22 1.88 51.12
C ILE A 690 -2.41 1.39 50.30
N GLN A 691 -3.50 2.16 50.30
CA GLN A 691 -4.62 1.99 49.37
C GLN A 691 -4.81 3.25 48.54
N VAL A 692 -4.94 3.09 47.22
CA VAL A 692 -5.21 4.19 46.30
C VAL A 692 -6.60 3.99 45.71
N LEU A 693 -7.50 4.93 45.98
CA LEU A 693 -8.84 4.94 45.42
C LEU A 693 -9.01 6.15 44.51
N CYS A 694 -9.78 6.04 43.43
CA CYS A 694 -10.10 7.18 42.58
C CYS A 694 -11.57 7.25 42.19
N ARG A 695 -11.97 8.44 41.75
CA ARG A 695 -13.24 8.73 41.09
C ARG A 695 -13.04 9.85 40.08
N LYS A 696 -13.99 10.05 39.16
CA LYS A 696 -13.97 11.21 38.26
C LYS A 696 -14.16 12.50 39.07
N TYR A 697 -13.41 13.54 38.70
CA TYR A 697 -13.51 14.87 39.30
C TYR A 697 -14.93 15.41 39.09
N ASP A 698 -15.52 15.98 40.15
CA ASP A 698 -16.87 16.57 40.13
C ASP A 698 -18.07 15.60 39.99
N GLN A 699 -17.86 14.29 40.12
CA GLN A 699 -18.93 13.29 40.16
C GLN A 699 -19.17 12.76 41.58
N SER A 700 -20.45 12.55 41.94
CA SER A 700 -20.87 12.00 43.25
C SER A 700 -20.65 10.48 43.38
N GLU A 701 -20.00 9.85 42.40
CA GLU A 701 -19.70 8.42 42.44
C GLU A 701 -18.76 8.06 43.62
N PRO A 702 -18.90 6.83 44.17
CA PRO A 702 -18.03 6.35 45.23
C PRO A 702 -16.58 6.20 44.73
N TYR A 703 -15.62 6.33 45.65
CA TYR A 703 -14.22 6.05 45.39
C TYR A 703 -14.02 4.56 45.09
N ILE A 704 -13.38 4.25 43.97
CA ILE A 704 -13.10 2.89 43.50
C ILE A 704 -11.63 2.56 43.77
N LEU A 705 -11.39 1.45 44.48
CA LEU A 705 -10.04 0.95 44.75
C LEU A 705 -9.33 0.57 43.44
N GLN A 706 -8.09 1.03 43.28
CA GLN A 706 -7.30 0.77 42.09
C GLN A 706 -6.54 -0.55 42.20
N SER A 707 -6.42 -1.29 41.09
CA SER A 707 -5.84 -2.63 41.06
C SER A 707 -4.31 -2.67 40.98
N CYS A 708 -3.66 -1.51 40.80
CA CYS A 708 -2.20 -1.43 40.73
C CYS A 708 -1.58 -1.81 42.09
N GLN A 709 -0.51 -2.60 42.07
CA GLN A 709 0.19 -3.04 43.27
C GLN A 709 1.61 -2.49 43.33
N ILE A 710 2.00 -2.01 44.50
CA ILE A 710 3.37 -1.58 44.78
C ILE A 710 4.22 -2.82 45.07
N HIS A 711 5.21 -3.07 44.22
CA HIS A 711 6.21 -4.12 44.38
C HIS A 711 7.56 -3.48 44.73
N SER A 712 7.72 -3.05 45.99
CA SER A 712 8.92 -2.35 46.44
C SER A 712 9.33 -2.80 47.84
N SER A 713 10.63 -3.04 48.00
CA SER A 713 11.23 -3.42 49.28
C SER A 713 12.33 -2.46 49.70
N LEU A 714 12.31 -2.05 50.96
CA LEU A 714 13.32 -1.20 51.58
C LEU A 714 14.21 -2.06 52.49
N ILE A 715 15.52 -2.02 52.29
CA ILE A 715 16.49 -2.71 53.15
C ILE A 715 17.09 -1.70 54.13
N VAL A 716 16.95 -1.96 55.43
CA VAL A 716 17.62 -1.18 56.48
C VAL A 716 18.64 -2.04 57.19
N VAL A 717 19.90 -1.61 57.12
CA VAL A 717 21.04 -2.30 57.74
C VAL A 717 21.46 -1.52 58.98
N ASP A 718 21.66 -2.25 60.08
CA ASP A 718 22.20 -1.65 61.29
C ASP A 718 23.68 -1.32 61.08
N HIS A 719 24.04 -0.09 61.37
CA HIS A 719 25.42 0.37 61.36
C HIS A 719 25.82 0.64 62.81
N SER A 720 26.27 -0.43 63.49
CA SER A 720 26.84 -0.36 64.83
C SER A 720 27.99 0.63 64.90
#